data_AF-A0A3D8YAX7-F1
#
_entry.id   AF-A0A3D8YAX7-F1
#
_cell.length_a   1.000
_cell.length_b   1.000
_cell.length_c   1.000
_cell.angle_alpha   90.00
_cell.angle_beta   90.00
_cell.angle_gamma   90.00
#
_symmetry.space_group_name_H-M   'P 1'
#
loop_
_entity.id
_entity.type
_entity.pdbx_description
1 polymer ?
#
loop_
_entity_poly.entity_id
_entity_poly.type
_entity_poly.pdbx_seq_one_letter_code
_entity_poly.pdbx_strand_id
1 'polypeptide(L)'
;MKHFLLAVVAFLFEIDTLAQSLETDRLALIDLYNSTAGSGWTNKTNWQVPGNVGDSPCGWYGVSCSGGRVSQVYLVDNNLTGSIQATVGSLSNLRTLNLINNKITGPVPSEIANLNSLEFLGLSRNQLNGSIPPEMGSMNQLKWVYLDNNKLAGNIPVTLGGLINLKSLYLSANELTGSIPATLGNLNNLEYLELSSNKLNGALPIEVGYLSSLKQFSIYNNNISGDIPAQITGMVSLDYLNLGKNQFTGSIPGGLGSLPVLRDLDLRENQLSGSIPAQLGNSASIKNMSLNLNKLSGAIPAQLGNISSMERLYLHDNQLSGSIPGELGYLPNLQALWLDHNQLTGTIPSQLGNLTNMKSLILRENQLTGSIPSSLGNLPNIEIMWLSQNQLSGPLPNLSSFPARSVSIFANKFNFDAIEPNVVKLSSYAPQAKIVLNYNGGVLNAPAGGTLSNNTYNWYRDGNLVATNTGSDSYVTTADGVYRVEVTNSVVTDLTLSSENYLIGPDRLEEDRLALIALYNATNGSNWTNKTGWLVPGNVGDNPCGWYGVSCTNGRVSYLSSNDNNLVGALPMELGLLDKLNILSISYNPQLTGEIPTSLGNLTNLTFLNLIANNLTGNIPAEIGNLIGLTGLNMYQNALSGNIPWQLGNLVLLRSLSLNSNQLTGSIPTQLGSLSQLTRLDLSTNNLSGSIPLSLTSLSQLKGLSLDYNQLTGSIPAEIGNLSNMQSLWLNNNHLTGSVPPSIVSPAGLTSLNLAYNLLSGTIPPLTNIPASGYVRVDNNRFNFSGIESNITKLDSYSPQAKIPISNTSGVLSVDAGGTLANNTYYWLKNGVLVQTNAGNNSFALTGTGTYRVVVFNSIASQLSLVSEDYVYTDALPVKLVNFTAVAKEFSNLLKWSTTSESNNAGFDIERSSDGKYFEKIGFMDGKGDSKTLQSYQFSDNNPLPINYYRLKQIDYDGRFDFSRIIQVASDSEGLSVFPNPVKDVLTVESSASNEDIRIYNLKGQLLLSKPFSGKQTVQASGLPPGIYMITVGKQSARFVVEQ
;
A
#
# COMPACT_ATOMS: atom_id res chain seq x y z
N MET A 1 -46.92 -62.51 -47.24
CA MET A 1 -47.99 -61.51 -47.48
C MET A 1 -48.20 -60.56 -46.28
N LYS A 2 -48.48 -61.05 -45.06
CA LYS A 2 -48.63 -60.21 -43.84
C LYS A 2 -47.42 -59.30 -43.52
N HIS A 3 -46.18 -59.80 -43.69
CA HIS A 3 -44.96 -59.02 -43.46
C HIS A 3 -44.69 -57.97 -44.55
N PHE A 4 -45.14 -58.23 -45.79
CA PHE A 4 -45.04 -57.26 -46.89
C PHE A 4 -46.07 -56.14 -46.73
N LEU A 5 -47.31 -56.48 -46.31
CA LEU A 5 -48.34 -55.48 -45.99
C LEU A 5 -47.94 -54.59 -44.80
N LEU A 6 -47.33 -55.16 -43.74
CA LEU A 6 -46.83 -54.36 -42.62
C LEU A 6 -45.69 -53.42 -43.04
N ALA A 7 -44.78 -53.89 -43.90
CA ALA A 7 -43.69 -53.06 -44.43
C ALA A 7 -44.22 -51.93 -45.32
N VAL A 8 -45.22 -52.20 -46.17
CA VAL A 8 -45.86 -51.17 -47.02
C VAL A 8 -46.67 -50.18 -46.19
N VAL A 9 -47.39 -50.63 -45.15
CA VAL A 9 -48.11 -49.72 -44.24
C VAL A 9 -47.15 -48.88 -43.41
N ALA A 10 -46.08 -49.47 -42.87
CA ALA A 10 -45.04 -48.72 -42.16
C ALA A 10 -44.33 -47.70 -43.08
N PHE A 11 -44.03 -48.07 -44.33
CA PHE A 11 -43.44 -47.19 -45.32
C PHE A 11 -44.39 -46.06 -45.76
N LEU A 12 -45.69 -46.34 -45.90
CA LEU A 12 -46.71 -45.31 -46.17
C LEU A 12 -46.90 -44.37 -44.97
N PHE A 13 -46.85 -44.87 -43.73
CA PHE A 13 -46.85 -44.04 -42.52
C PHE A 13 -45.58 -43.18 -42.40
N GLU A 14 -44.40 -43.69 -42.78
CA GLU A 14 -43.17 -42.91 -42.86
C GLU A 14 -43.24 -41.80 -43.92
N ILE A 15 -43.84 -42.06 -45.09
CA ILE A 15 -44.04 -41.05 -46.13
C ILE A 15 -45.01 -39.96 -45.66
N ASP A 16 -46.11 -40.33 -45.01
CA ASP A 16 -47.14 -39.39 -44.53
C ASP A 16 -46.61 -38.49 -43.39
N THR A 17 -45.81 -39.06 -42.49
CA THR A 17 -45.13 -38.30 -41.41
C THR A 17 -44.02 -37.39 -41.94
N LEU A 18 -43.28 -37.79 -42.98
CA LEU A 18 -42.32 -36.90 -43.67
C LEU A 18 -43.03 -35.74 -44.40
N ALA A 19 -44.13 -36.02 -45.09
CA ALA A 19 -44.91 -35.00 -45.79
C ALA A 19 -45.52 -33.97 -44.82
N GLN A 20 -46.07 -34.43 -43.69
CA GLN A 20 -46.66 -33.58 -42.66
C GLN A 20 -45.61 -32.69 -41.94
N SER A 21 -44.39 -33.20 -41.80
CA SER A 21 -43.31 -32.45 -41.15
C SER A 21 -42.64 -31.43 -42.08
N LEU A 22 -42.58 -31.68 -43.39
CA LEU A 22 -42.14 -30.67 -44.37
C LEU A 22 -43.18 -29.54 -44.54
N GLU A 23 -44.48 -29.85 -44.43
CA GLU A 23 -45.53 -28.83 -44.43
C GLU A 23 -45.42 -27.88 -43.23
N THR A 24 -45.04 -28.41 -42.06
CA THR A 24 -44.78 -27.60 -40.86
C THR A 24 -43.63 -26.62 -41.10
N ASP A 25 -42.53 -27.09 -41.71
CA ASP A 25 -41.40 -26.22 -42.06
C ASP A 25 -41.80 -25.14 -43.08
N ARG A 26 -42.61 -25.51 -44.08
CA ARG A 26 -43.12 -24.60 -45.10
C ARG A 26 -43.95 -23.48 -44.49
N LEU A 27 -44.84 -23.79 -43.55
CA LEU A 27 -45.66 -22.80 -42.85
C LEU A 27 -44.83 -21.85 -41.98
N ALA A 28 -43.83 -22.37 -41.26
CA ALA A 28 -42.91 -21.55 -40.48
C ALA A 28 -42.12 -20.57 -41.36
N LEU A 29 -41.66 -21.00 -42.54
CA LEU A 29 -40.99 -20.12 -43.49
C LEU A 29 -41.96 -19.08 -44.09
N ILE A 30 -43.20 -19.44 -44.41
CA ILE A 30 -44.20 -18.46 -44.87
C ILE A 30 -44.47 -17.39 -43.81
N ASP A 31 -44.55 -17.78 -42.53
CA ASP A 31 -44.70 -16.83 -41.44
C ASP A 31 -43.46 -15.93 -41.32
N LEU A 32 -42.24 -16.47 -41.45
CA LEU A 32 -41.02 -15.66 -41.54
C LEU A 32 -41.07 -14.65 -42.71
N TYR A 33 -41.51 -15.09 -43.89
CA TYR A 33 -41.68 -14.21 -45.06
C TYR A 33 -42.68 -13.09 -44.78
N ASN A 34 -43.86 -13.41 -44.24
CA ASN A 34 -44.89 -12.42 -43.98
C ASN A 34 -44.48 -11.45 -42.86
N SER A 35 -43.96 -11.97 -41.74
CA SER A 35 -43.58 -11.20 -40.56
C SER A 35 -42.35 -10.31 -40.78
N THR A 36 -41.57 -10.58 -41.82
CA THR A 36 -40.40 -9.75 -42.18
C THR A 36 -40.56 -8.98 -43.49
N ALA A 37 -41.81 -8.74 -43.89
CA ALA A 37 -42.19 -7.98 -45.09
C ALA A 37 -41.55 -8.53 -46.39
N GLY A 38 -41.73 -9.82 -46.64
CA GLY A 38 -41.23 -10.59 -47.77
C GLY A 38 -41.36 -9.96 -49.15
N SER A 39 -42.46 -9.23 -49.37
CA SER A 39 -42.69 -8.50 -50.62
C SER A 39 -41.61 -7.44 -50.91
N GLY A 40 -40.96 -6.90 -49.87
CA GLY A 40 -39.88 -5.92 -49.94
C GLY A 40 -38.47 -6.49 -49.88
N TRP A 41 -38.31 -7.83 -49.82
CA TRP A 41 -36.99 -8.46 -49.87
C TRP A 41 -36.31 -8.24 -51.23
N THR A 42 -34.97 -8.16 -51.22
CA THR A 42 -34.14 -8.00 -52.43
C THR A 42 -34.29 -9.20 -53.36
N ASN A 43 -34.15 -10.41 -52.82
CA ASN A 43 -34.34 -11.68 -53.51
C ASN A 43 -35.37 -12.52 -52.77
N LYS A 44 -36.47 -12.79 -53.47
CA LYS A 44 -37.62 -13.57 -53.00
C LYS A 44 -37.99 -14.68 -53.99
N THR A 45 -37.00 -15.14 -54.76
CA THR A 45 -37.23 -16.14 -55.82
C THR A 45 -37.85 -17.41 -55.23
N ASN A 46 -38.94 -17.87 -55.84
CA ASN A 46 -39.76 -19.04 -55.47
C ASN A 46 -40.48 -18.95 -54.11
N TRP A 47 -40.33 -17.87 -53.35
CA TRP A 47 -41.12 -17.66 -52.14
C TRP A 47 -42.58 -17.35 -52.51
N GLN A 48 -43.54 -18.04 -51.88
CA GLN A 48 -44.99 -17.88 -52.08
C GLN A 48 -45.52 -18.12 -53.52
N VAL A 49 -44.85 -18.92 -54.35
CA VAL A 49 -45.41 -19.36 -55.64
C VAL A 49 -46.45 -20.47 -55.38
N PRO A 50 -47.74 -20.32 -55.78
CA PRO A 50 -48.75 -21.37 -55.61
C PRO A 50 -48.71 -22.36 -56.79
N GLY A 51 -48.61 -23.68 -56.53
CA GLY A 51 -48.60 -24.66 -57.62
C GLY A 51 -49.01 -26.11 -57.36
N ASN A 52 -48.71 -26.76 -56.22
CA ASN A 52 -49.19 -28.13 -55.95
C ASN A 52 -49.09 -28.55 -54.47
N VAL A 53 -49.88 -29.56 -54.07
CA VAL A 53 -49.65 -30.34 -52.85
C VAL A 53 -48.28 -31.01 -52.99
N GLY A 54 -47.27 -30.50 -52.26
CA GLY A 54 -45.86 -30.85 -52.46
C GLY A 54 -44.95 -29.70 -52.95
N ASP A 55 -45.40 -28.45 -52.93
CA ASP A 55 -44.56 -27.24 -53.10
C ASP A 55 -43.53 -27.14 -51.95
N SER A 56 -42.44 -27.86 -52.14
CA SER A 56 -41.39 -28.02 -51.16
C SER A 56 -40.61 -26.71 -50.97
N PRO A 57 -40.43 -26.22 -49.72
CA PRO A 57 -39.62 -25.03 -49.45
C PRO A 57 -38.14 -25.22 -49.83
N CYS A 58 -37.72 -26.44 -50.12
CA CYS A 58 -36.35 -26.78 -50.53
C CYS A 58 -35.91 -26.16 -51.87
N GLY A 59 -36.85 -25.59 -52.65
CA GLY A 59 -36.55 -24.83 -53.87
C GLY A 59 -36.57 -23.30 -53.68
N TRP A 60 -36.81 -22.80 -52.46
CA TRP A 60 -36.89 -21.37 -52.18
C TRP A 60 -35.51 -20.77 -52.07
N TYR A 61 -35.36 -19.52 -52.53
CA TYR A 61 -34.09 -18.82 -52.41
C TYR A 61 -33.63 -18.79 -50.95
N GLY A 62 -32.39 -19.23 -50.72
CA GLY A 62 -31.79 -19.26 -49.39
C GLY A 62 -32.20 -20.46 -48.53
N VAL A 63 -33.04 -21.38 -49.01
CA VAL A 63 -33.49 -22.55 -48.24
C VAL A 63 -32.85 -23.82 -48.78
N SER A 64 -32.29 -24.64 -47.89
CA SER A 64 -31.82 -26.00 -48.20
C SER A 64 -32.49 -27.01 -47.29
N CYS A 65 -32.63 -28.25 -47.77
CA CYS A 65 -33.21 -29.35 -47.01
C CYS A 65 -32.28 -30.54 -46.92
N SER A 66 -32.42 -31.32 -45.84
CA SER A 66 -31.75 -32.60 -45.63
C SER A 66 -32.73 -33.58 -45.00
N GLY A 67 -32.76 -34.83 -45.48
CA GLY A 67 -33.69 -35.84 -44.98
C GLY A 67 -35.17 -35.45 -45.12
N GLY A 68 -35.51 -34.65 -46.14
CA GLY A 68 -36.88 -34.18 -46.39
C GLY A 68 -37.38 -33.08 -45.44
N ARG A 69 -36.47 -32.41 -44.71
CA ARG A 69 -36.78 -31.30 -43.78
C ARG A 69 -35.83 -30.13 -44.01
N VAL A 70 -36.26 -28.91 -43.67
CA VAL A 70 -35.43 -27.71 -43.83
C VAL A 70 -34.22 -27.78 -42.90
N SER A 71 -33.03 -27.66 -43.49
CA SER A 71 -31.74 -27.74 -42.78
C SER A 71 -30.96 -26.43 -42.80
N GLN A 72 -31.27 -25.51 -43.71
CA GLN A 72 -30.63 -24.20 -43.79
C GLN A 72 -31.60 -23.13 -44.27
N VAL A 73 -31.49 -21.95 -43.65
CA VAL A 73 -32.08 -20.68 -44.10
C VAL A 73 -30.96 -19.65 -44.16
N TYR A 74 -30.70 -19.09 -45.33
CA TYR A 74 -29.63 -18.16 -45.63
C TYR A 74 -30.17 -16.97 -46.43
N LEU A 75 -30.44 -15.86 -45.73
CA LEU A 75 -31.07 -14.65 -46.27
C LEU A 75 -30.24 -13.41 -45.88
N VAL A 76 -28.92 -13.51 -46.01
CA VAL A 76 -27.97 -12.41 -45.76
C VAL A 76 -28.19 -11.29 -46.79
N ASP A 77 -28.05 -10.02 -46.37
CA ASP A 77 -28.11 -8.86 -47.27
C ASP A 77 -29.41 -8.74 -48.09
N ASN A 78 -30.55 -9.14 -47.50
CA ASN A 78 -31.79 -9.33 -48.26
C ASN A 78 -32.91 -8.33 -47.93
N ASN A 79 -32.58 -7.28 -47.16
CA ASN A 79 -33.47 -6.19 -46.76
C ASN A 79 -34.73 -6.65 -46.00
N LEU A 80 -34.63 -7.72 -45.20
CA LEU A 80 -35.69 -8.17 -44.29
C LEU A 80 -35.98 -7.05 -43.27
N THR A 81 -37.26 -6.73 -43.05
CA THR A 81 -37.72 -5.80 -41.99
C THR A 81 -38.60 -6.55 -41.00
N GLY A 82 -39.44 -5.91 -40.18
CA GLY A 82 -40.37 -6.62 -39.29
C GLY A 82 -39.68 -7.38 -38.16
N SER A 83 -40.19 -8.54 -37.72
CA SER A 83 -39.64 -9.29 -36.57
C SER A 83 -39.68 -10.81 -36.77
N ILE A 84 -38.80 -11.53 -36.08
CA ILE A 84 -38.78 -13.00 -36.08
C ILE A 84 -39.87 -13.52 -35.14
N GLN A 85 -40.80 -14.32 -35.65
CA GLN A 85 -41.90 -14.90 -34.86
C GLN A 85 -41.52 -16.24 -34.24
N ALA A 86 -42.26 -16.64 -33.20
CA ALA A 86 -42.07 -17.90 -32.47
C ALA A 86 -42.13 -19.16 -33.36
N THR A 87 -42.86 -19.09 -34.47
CA THR A 87 -43.00 -20.17 -35.46
C THR A 87 -41.66 -20.62 -36.06
N VAL A 88 -40.62 -19.78 -36.02
CA VAL A 88 -39.27 -20.17 -36.45
C VAL A 88 -38.78 -21.42 -35.71
N GLY A 89 -39.20 -21.60 -34.45
CA GLY A 89 -38.88 -22.76 -33.62
C GLY A 89 -39.43 -24.10 -34.13
N SER A 90 -40.35 -24.09 -35.10
CA SER A 90 -40.90 -25.30 -35.71
C SER A 90 -39.95 -25.97 -36.71
N LEU A 91 -38.87 -25.28 -37.13
CA LEU A 91 -37.85 -25.80 -38.06
C LEU A 91 -36.87 -26.77 -37.39
N SER A 92 -37.37 -27.85 -36.79
CA SER A 92 -36.62 -28.70 -35.84
C SER A 92 -35.32 -29.34 -36.37
N ASN A 93 -35.15 -29.45 -37.69
CA ASN A 93 -33.94 -29.97 -38.34
C ASN A 93 -32.96 -28.89 -38.83
N LEU A 94 -33.26 -27.62 -38.57
CA LEU A 94 -32.45 -26.49 -39.00
C LEU A 94 -31.07 -26.56 -38.34
N ARG A 95 -30.02 -26.50 -39.16
CA ARG A 95 -28.61 -26.43 -38.75
C ARG A 95 -28.01 -25.05 -38.90
N THR A 96 -28.51 -24.28 -39.87
CA THR A 96 -28.02 -22.93 -40.16
C THR A 96 -29.19 -21.98 -40.32
N LEU A 97 -29.24 -20.96 -39.46
CA LEU A 97 -30.09 -19.78 -39.62
C LEU A 97 -29.20 -18.55 -39.77
N ASN A 98 -29.14 -17.98 -40.97
CA ASN A 98 -28.31 -16.81 -41.26
C ASN A 98 -29.14 -15.69 -41.89
N LEU A 99 -29.41 -14.66 -41.09
CA LEU A 99 -30.16 -13.46 -41.43
C LEU A 99 -29.30 -12.18 -41.24
N ILE A 100 -27.97 -12.31 -41.33
CA ILE A 100 -27.02 -11.21 -41.11
C ILE A 100 -27.25 -10.06 -42.11
N ASN A 101 -27.01 -8.83 -41.65
CA ASN A 101 -27.07 -7.59 -42.42
C ASN A 101 -28.46 -7.35 -43.06
N ASN A 102 -29.46 -7.22 -42.19
CA ASN A 102 -30.83 -6.89 -42.55
C ASN A 102 -31.33 -5.74 -41.64
N LYS A 103 -32.66 -5.51 -41.59
CA LYS A 103 -33.30 -4.47 -40.77
C LYS A 103 -34.36 -5.07 -39.84
N ILE A 104 -34.13 -6.29 -39.39
CA ILE A 104 -35.05 -7.03 -38.51
C ILE A 104 -35.08 -6.35 -37.14
N THR A 105 -36.28 -6.14 -36.61
CA THR A 105 -36.59 -5.51 -35.32
C THR A 105 -37.23 -6.51 -34.37
N GLY A 106 -37.54 -6.08 -33.14
CA GLY A 106 -38.18 -6.92 -32.12
C GLY A 106 -37.19 -7.87 -31.42
N PRO A 107 -37.67 -8.67 -30.46
CA PRO A 107 -36.82 -9.59 -29.71
C PRO A 107 -36.47 -10.84 -30.51
N VAL A 108 -35.38 -11.50 -30.08
CA VAL A 108 -35.14 -12.90 -30.46
C VAL A 108 -36.17 -13.75 -29.71
N PRO A 109 -37.04 -14.53 -30.38
CA PRO A 109 -38.05 -15.34 -29.70
C PRO A 109 -37.42 -16.48 -28.91
N SER A 110 -37.94 -16.77 -27.71
CA SER A 110 -37.45 -17.87 -26.85
C SER A 110 -37.56 -19.24 -27.54
N GLU A 111 -38.53 -19.40 -28.43
CA GLU A 111 -38.80 -20.61 -29.20
C GLU A 111 -37.67 -20.96 -30.18
N ILE A 112 -36.69 -20.06 -30.39
CA ILE A 112 -35.46 -20.40 -31.10
C ILE A 112 -34.71 -21.55 -30.42
N ALA A 113 -34.90 -21.72 -29.11
CA ALA A 113 -34.36 -22.83 -28.33
C ALA A 113 -34.91 -24.21 -28.76
N ASN A 114 -36.04 -24.26 -29.47
CA ASN A 114 -36.59 -25.51 -30.00
C ASN A 114 -35.79 -26.06 -31.20
N LEU A 115 -34.87 -25.27 -31.77
CA LEU A 115 -34.00 -25.65 -32.87
C LEU A 115 -32.81 -26.48 -32.38
N ASN A 116 -33.11 -27.68 -31.88
CA ASN A 116 -32.13 -28.57 -31.24
C ASN A 116 -30.96 -29.02 -32.15
N SER A 117 -31.12 -28.89 -33.47
CA SER A 117 -30.10 -29.23 -34.46
C SER A 117 -29.23 -28.05 -34.90
N LEU A 118 -29.49 -26.85 -34.37
CA LEU A 118 -28.88 -25.62 -34.87
C LEU A 118 -27.40 -25.54 -34.49
N GLU A 119 -26.54 -25.36 -35.50
CA GLU A 119 -25.09 -25.20 -35.36
C GLU A 119 -24.66 -23.73 -35.54
N PHE A 120 -25.32 -23.00 -36.45
CA PHE A 120 -25.03 -21.61 -36.78
C PHE A 120 -26.27 -20.73 -36.62
N LEU A 121 -26.17 -19.72 -35.77
CA LEU A 121 -27.15 -18.65 -35.61
C LEU A 121 -26.49 -17.30 -35.92
N GLY A 122 -26.81 -16.73 -37.09
CA GLY A 122 -26.33 -15.42 -37.51
C GLY A 122 -27.46 -14.41 -37.61
N LEU A 123 -27.49 -13.45 -36.70
CA LEU A 123 -28.45 -12.33 -36.66
C LEU A 123 -27.76 -10.96 -36.58
N SER A 124 -26.44 -10.90 -36.78
CA SER A 124 -25.67 -9.66 -36.68
C SER A 124 -26.11 -8.58 -37.65
N ARG A 125 -25.85 -7.31 -37.31
CA ARG A 125 -26.18 -6.14 -38.13
C ARG A 125 -27.67 -6.08 -38.47
N ASN A 126 -28.49 -6.04 -37.43
CA ASN A 126 -29.93 -5.86 -37.50
C ASN A 126 -30.35 -4.78 -36.49
N GLN A 127 -31.63 -4.71 -36.14
CA GLN A 127 -32.19 -3.80 -35.14
C GLN A 127 -32.92 -4.56 -34.02
N LEU A 128 -32.49 -5.79 -33.74
CA LEU A 128 -33.08 -6.66 -32.71
C LEU A 128 -32.94 -6.02 -31.33
N ASN A 129 -33.98 -6.11 -30.50
CA ASN A 129 -34.04 -5.50 -29.17
C ASN A 129 -34.43 -6.53 -28.10
N GLY A 130 -34.68 -6.09 -26.86
CA GLY A 130 -34.98 -7.00 -25.75
C GLY A 130 -33.75 -7.79 -25.30
N SER A 131 -33.95 -8.81 -24.46
CA SER A 131 -32.87 -9.63 -23.91
C SER A 131 -32.53 -10.82 -24.80
N ILE A 132 -31.29 -11.30 -24.67
CA ILE A 132 -30.90 -12.61 -25.19
C ILE A 132 -31.72 -13.67 -24.40
N PRO A 133 -32.51 -14.54 -25.07
CA PRO A 133 -33.32 -15.53 -24.37
C PRO A 133 -32.45 -16.53 -23.58
N PRO A 134 -32.66 -16.68 -22.26
CA PRO A 134 -31.92 -17.66 -21.46
C PRO A 134 -32.09 -19.10 -21.96
N GLU A 135 -33.20 -19.43 -22.59
CA GLU A 135 -33.52 -20.73 -23.16
C GLU A 135 -32.50 -21.15 -24.24
N MET A 136 -31.84 -20.20 -24.90
CA MET A 136 -30.77 -20.51 -25.86
C MET A 136 -29.65 -21.36 -25.23
N GLY A 137 -29.45 -21.28 -23.91
CA GLY A 137 -28.44 -22.07 -23.20
C GLY A 137 -28.63 -23.59 -23.23
N SER A 138 -29.79 -24.10 -23.67
CA SER A 138 -30.02 -25.54 -23.85
C SER A 138 -29.66 -26.08 -25.25
N MET A 139 -29.28 -25.20 -26.19
CA MET A 139 -29.05 -25.54 -27.59
C MET A 139 -27.64 -26.13 -27.82
N ASN A 140 -27.39 -27.33 -27.29
CA ASN A 140 -26.06 -27.94 -27.21
C ASN A 140 -25.34 -28.18 -28.55
N GLN A 141 -26.01 -28.06 -29.71
CA GLN A 141 -25.37 -28.19 -31.03
C GLN A 141 -24.76 -26.88 -31.55
N LEU A 142 -25.05 -25.74 -30.91
CA LEU A 142 -24.57 -24.43 -31.35
C LEU A 142 -23.03 -24.37 -31.31
N LYS A 143 -22.47 -23.90 -32.42
CA LYS A 143 -21.05 -23.66 -32.63
C LYS A 143 -20.76 -22.18 -32.87
N TRP A 144 -21.65 -21.47 -33.56
CA TRP A 144 -21.49 -20.05 -33.87
C TRP A 144 -22.75 -19.28 -33.55
N VAL A 145 -22.62 -18.28 -32.69
CA VAL A 145 -23.70 -17.36 -32.32
C VAL A 145 -23.22 -15.95 -32.57
N TYR A 146 -23.79 -15.31 -33.60
CA TYR A 146 -23.48 -13.95 -34.00
C TYR A 146 -24.71 -13.06 -33.83
N LEU A 147 -24.68 -12.20 -32.82
CA LEU A 147 -25.74 -11.26 -32.46
C LEU A 147 -25.22 -9.81 -32.39
N ASP A 148 -23.98 -9.56 -32.84
CA ASP A 148 -23.35 -8.25 -32.78
C ASP A 148 -24.03 -7.20 -33.66
N ASN A 149 -23.83 -5.91 -33.35
CA ASN A 149 -24.43 -4.77 -34.06
C ASN A 149 -25.97 -4.85 -34.09
N ASN A 150 -26.57 -4.85 -32.90
CA ASN A 150 -28.02 -4.84 -32.67
C ASN A 150 -28.36 -3.86 -31.52
N LYS A 151 -29.58 -3.93 -30.97
CA LYS A 151 -30.05 -3.16 -29.81
C LYS A 151 -30.43 -4.08 -28.64
N LEU A 152 -29.78 -5.24 -28.52
CA LEU A 152 -30.04 -6.21 -27.45
C LEU A 152 -29.63 -5.60 -26.11
N ALA A 153 -30.47 -5.74 -25.09
CA ALA A 153 -30.30 -5.16 -23.78
C ALA A 153 -30.43 -6.21 -22.66
N GLY A 154 -30.22 -5.81 -21.41
CA GLY A 154 -30.23 -6.74 -20.28
C GLY A 154 -28.94 -7.55 -20.16
N ASN A 155 -28.95 -8.56 -19.30
CA ASN A 155 -27.73 -9.30 -18.96
C ASN A 155 -27.43 -10.41 -19.97
N ILE A 156 -26.14 -10.75 -20.10
CA ILE A 156 -25.72 -12.00 -20.73
C ILE A 156 -26.27 -13.16 -19.86
N PRO A 157 -27.13 -14.04 -20.37
CA PRO A 157 -27.72 -15.11 -19.56
C PRO A 157 -26.65 -16.10 -19.09
N VAL A 158 -26.68 -16.44 -17.79
CA VAL A 158 -25.76 -17.43 -17.19
C VAL A 158 -25.87 -18.81 -17.85
N THR A 159 -27.03 -19.11 -18.44
CA THR A 159 -27.32 -20.36 -19.15
C THR A 159 -26.50 -20.52 -20.43
N LEU A 160 -25.99 -19.44 -21.03
CA LEU A 160 -25.11 -19.55 -22.21
C LEU A 160 -23.81 -20.31 -21.91
N GLY A 161 -23.39 -20.37 -20.64
CA GLY A 161 -22.28 -21.23 -20.20
C GLY A 161 -22.53 -22.74 -20.35
N GLY A 162 -23.76 -23.15 -20.68
CA GLY A 162 -24.11 -24.54 -21.01
C GLY A 162 -23.79 -24.97 -22.44
N LEU A 163 -23.46 -24.03 -23.33
CA LEU A 163 -23.22 -24.28 -24.75
C LEU A 163 -21.83 -24.87 -25.04
N ILE A 164 -21.52 -26.04 -24.49
CA ILE A 164 -20.17 -26.62 -24.46
C ILE A 164 -19.51 -26.83 -25.84
N ASN A 165 -20.27 -26.84 -26.94
CA ASN A 165 -19.76 -26.97 -28.31
C ASN A 165 -19.50 -25.60 -29.00
N LEU A 166 -19.76 -24.50 -28.31
CA LEU A 166 -19.64 -23.15 -28.87
C LEU A 166 -18.18 -22.82 -29.17
N LYS A 167 -17.94 -22.34 -30.39
CA LYS A 167 -16.65 -21.89 -30.91
C LYS A 167 -16.55 -20.38 -31.04
N SER A 168 -17.67 -19.70 -31.29
CA SER A 168 -17.68 -18.25 -31.44
C SER A 168 -18.95 -17.63 -30.88
N LEU A 169 -18.76 -16.61 -30.04
CA LEU A 169 -19.83 -15.82 -29.43
C LEU A 169 -19.58 -14.34 -29.68
N TYR A 170 -20.33 -13.73 -30.60
CA TYR A 170 -20.21 -12.32 -30.96
C TYR A 170 -21.44 -11.57 -30.48
N LEU A 171 -21.26 -10.72 -29.48
CA LEU A 171 -22.29 -9.89 -28.85
C LEU A 171 -21.94 -8.39 -28.88
N SER A 172 -20.90 -8.00 -29.61
CA SER A 172 -20.38 -6.64 -29.62
C SER A 172 -21.38 -5.62 -30.20
N ALA A 173 -21.23 -4.34 -29.84
CA ALA A 173 -22.09 -3.25 -30.30
C ALA A 173 -23.60 -3.52 -30.05
N ASN A 174 -23.94 -3.69 -28.77
CA ASN A 174 -25.30 -3.84 -28.26
C ASN A 174 -25.48 -2.94 -27.01
N GLU A 175 -26.59 -3.09 -26.30
CA GLU A 175 -26.91 -2.40 -25.05
C GLU A 175 -26.87 -3.33 -23.82
N LEU A 176 -26.07 -4.40 -23.87
CA LEU A 176 -26.00 -5.40 -22.80
C LEU A 176 -25.43 -4.80 -21.51
N THR A 177 -26.00 -5.19 -20.37
CA THR A 177 -25.67 -4.71 -19.02
C THR A 177 -25.26 -5.85 -18.10
N GLY A 178 -24.93 -5.53 -16.85
CA GLY A 178 -24.58 -6.53 -15.83
C GLY A 178 -23.17 -7.08 -16.02
N SER A 179 -22.82 -8.09 -15.21
CA SER A 179 -21.51 -8.72 -15.25
C SER A 179 -21.39 -9.79 -16.32
N ILE A 180 -20.17 -10.02 -16.77
CA ILE A 180 -19.82 -11.21 -17.56
C ILE A 180 -20.05 -12.44 -16.68
N PRO A 181 -20.90 -13.42 -17.07
CA PRO A 181 -21.14 -14.61 -16.27
C PRO A 181 -19.88 -15.48 -16.14
N ALA A 182 -19.54 -15.90 -14.92
CA ALA A 182 -18.47 -16.86 -14.67
C ALA A 182 -18.67 -18.19 -15.41
N THR A 183 -19.92 -18.58 -15.66
CA THR A 183 -20.28 -19.80 -16.40
C THR A 183 -19.78 -19.80 -17.85
N LEU A 184 -19.43 -18.65 -18.45
CA LEU A 184 -18.76 -18.61 -19.76
C LEU A 184 -17.38 -19.28 -19.73
N GLY A 185 -16.74 -19.38 -18.57
CA GLY A 185 -15.50 -20.13 -18.38
C GLY A 185 -15.63 -21.65 -18.62
N ASN A 186 -16.86 -22.18 -18.72
CA ASN A 186 -17.09 -23.60 -19.03
C ASN A 186 -16.93 -23.94 -20.53
N LEU A 187 -16.87 -22.93 -21.39
CA LEU A 187 -16.92 -23.08 -22.85
C LEU A 187 -15.54 -23.44 -23.43
N ASN A 188 -15.00 -24.60 -23.07
CA ASN A 188 -13.63 -25.00 -23.40
C ASN A 188 -13.31 -25.08 -24.91
N ASN A 189 -14.32 -25.15 -25.78
CA ASN A 189 -14.17 -25.13 -27.24
C ASN A 189 -14.23 -23.72 -27.84
N LEU A 190 -14.43 -22.69 -27.02
CA LEU A 190 -14.60 -21.31 -27.48
C LEU A 190 -13.27 -20.78 -28.01
N GLU A 191 -13.28 -20.35 -29.27
CA GLU A 191 -12.13 -19.81 -29.99
C GLU A 191 -12.20 -18.27 -30.08
N TYR A 192 -13.42 -17.70 -30.11
CA TYR A 192 -13.62 -16.25 -30.25
C TYR A 192 -14.73 -15.74 -29.33
N LEU A 193 -14.41 -14.75 -28.50
CA LEU A 193 -15.35 -14.09 -27.60
C LEU A 193 -15.28 -12.57 -27.77
N GLU A 194 -16.33 -11.99 -28.36
CA GLU A 194 -16.42 -10.56 -28.67
C GLU A 194 -17.61 -9.92 -27.95
N LEU A 195 -17.33 -9.13 -26.90
CA LEU A 195 -18.33 -8.45 -26.07
C LEU A 195 -18.16 -6.92 -26.11
N SER A 196 -17.33 -6.42 -27.02
CA SER A 196 -16.93 -5.02 -27.12
C SER A 196 -18.10 -4.06 -27.35
N SER A 197 -18.00 -2.82 -26.87
CA SER A 197 -19.00 -1.76 -27.05
C SER A 197 -20.39 -2.16 -26.53
N ASN A 198 -20.45 -2.43 -25.24
CA ASN A 198 -21.68 -2.65 -24.46
C ASN A 198 -21.64 -1.79 -23.18
N LYS A 199 -22.54 -2.05 -22.23
CA LYS A 199 -22.60 -1.42 -20.90
C LYS A 199 -22.29 -2.45 -19.79
N LEU A 200 -21.47 -3.47 -20.09
CA LEU A 200 -21.12 -4.53 -19.15
C LEU A 200 -20.28 -3.96 -18.00
N ASN A 201 -20.49 -4.45 -16.78
CA ASN A 201 -19.86 -3.94 -15.56
C ASN A 201 -19.39 -5.08 -14.62
N GLY A 202 -18.95 -4.74 -13.41
CA GLY A 202 -18.40 -5.72 -12.46
C GLY A 202 -16.98 -6.15 -12.82
N ALA A 203 -16.48 -7.20 -12.17
CA ALA A 203 -15.13 -7.72 -12.42
C ALA A 203 -15.12 -8.74 -13.57
N LEU A 204 -13.97 -8.86 -14.26
CA LEU A 204 -13.73 -9.97 -15.18
C LEU A 204 -13.63 -11.28 -14.38
N PRO A 205 -14.52 -12.28 -14.60
CA PRO A 205 -14.49 -13.53 -13.84
C PRO A 205 -13.18 -14.30 -14.08
N ILE A 206 -12.63 -14.89 -13.02
CA ILE A 206 -11.37 -15.65 -13.09
C ILE A 206 -11.51 -16.87 -14.02
N GLU A 207 -12.72 -17.42 -14.12
CA GLU A 207 -13.05 -18.62 -14.87
C GLU A 207 -12.85 -18.44 -16.37
N VAL A 208 -13.03 -17.22 -16.88
CA VAL A 208 -12.75 -16.88 -18.29
C VAL A 208 -11.27 -17.12 -18.61
N GLY A 209 -10.38 -16.94 -17.62
CA GLY A 209 -8.94 -17.22 -17.74
C GLY A 209 -8.59 -18.67 -18.08
N TYR A 210 -9.50 -19.63 -17.86
CA TYR A 210 -9.26 -21.05 -18.12
C TYR A 210 -9.62 -21.50 -19.54
N LEU A 211 -10.12 -20.60 -20.39
CA LEU A 211 -10.49 -20.90 -21.78
C LEU A 211 -9.25 -21.10 -22.67
N SER A 212 -8.65 -22.29 -22.59
CA SER A 212 -7.37 -22.61 -23.27
C SER A 212 -7.43 -22.62 -24.80
N SER A 213 -8.62 -22.81 -25.40
CA SER A 213 -8.85 -22.75 -26.86
C SER A 213 -9.07 -21.33 -27.39
N LEU A 214 -9.22 -20.34 -26.50
CA LEU A 214 -9.58 -18.98 -26.88
C LEU A 214 -8.42 -18.30 -27.62
N LYS A 215 -8.69 -17.85 -28.85
CA LYS A 215 -7.73 -17.17 -29.73
C LYS A 215 -7.89 -15.67 -29.67
N GLN A 216 -9.14 -15.20 -29.63
CA GLN A 216 -9.44 -13.77 -29.56
C GLN A 216 -10.43 -13.49 -28.45
N PHE A 217 -10.06 -12.53 -27.61
CA PHE A 217 -10.90 -12.04 -26.54
C PHE A 217 -10.92 -10.52 -26.55
N SER A 218 -12.12 -9.95 -26.71
CA SER A 218 -12.30 -8.52 -26.53
C SER A 218 -13.56 -8.14 -25.76
N ILE A 219 -13.36 -7.20 -24.85
CA ILE A 219 -14.39 -6.52 -24.08
C ILE A 219 -14.20 -5.00 -24.17
N TYR A 220 -13.56 -4.53 -25.25
CA TYR A 220 -13.21 -3.12 -25.44
C TYR A 220 -14.43 -2.21 -25.26
N ASN A 221 -14.26 -1.02 -24.65
CA ASN A 221 -15.33 -0.03 -24.49
C ASN A 221 -16.54 -0.57 -23.72
N ASN A 222 -16.33 -0.88 -22.44
CA ASN A 222 -17.34 -1.30 -21.47
C ASN A 222 -17.08 -0.60 -20.11
N ASN A 223 -17.79 -0.99 -19.05
CA ASN A 223 -17.64 -0.50 -17.68
C ASN A 223 -17.04 -1.58 -16.74
N ILE A 224 -16.23 -2.50 -17.26
CA ILE A 224 -15.62 -3.57 -16.47
C ILE A 224 -14.58 -2.99 -15.51
N SER A 225 -14.62 -3.41 -14.25
CA SER A 225 -13.85 -2.86 -13.13
C SER A 225 -13.04 -3.95 -12.42
N GLY A 226 -12.30 -3.59 -11.37
CA GLY A 226 -11.44 -4.52 -10.63
C GLY A 226 -10.15 -4.84 -11.37
N ASP A 227 -9.39 -5.80 -10.86
CA ASP A 227 -8.06 -6.13 -11.41
C ASP A 227 -8.19 -7.11 -12.59
N ILE A 228 -7.19 -7.11 -13.48
CA ILE A 228 -7.08 -8.16 -14.51
C ILE A 228 -6.66 -9.46 -13.81
N PRO A 229 -7.48 -10.53 -13.83
CA PRO A 229 -7.14 -11.78 -13.14
C PRO A 229 -5.86 -12.40 -13.71
N ALA A 230 -4.96 -12.85 -12.83
CA ALA A 230 -3.74 -13.55 -13.26
C ALA A 230 -4.03 -14.82 -14.07
N GLN A 231 -5.21 -15.43 -13.86
CA GLN A 231 -5.70 -16.60 -14.59
C GLN A 231 -5.82 -16.36 -16.09
N ILE A 232 -5.87 -15.10 -16.57
CA ILE A 232 -5.86 -14.78 -18.00
C ILE A 232 -4.68 -15.41 -18.75
N THR A 233 -3.59 -15.70 -18.04
CA THR A 233 -2.41 -16.36 -18.59
C THR A 233 -2.63 -17.84 -18.91
N GLY A 234 -3.78 -18.42 -18.52
CA GLY A 234 -4.21 -19.77 -18.88
C GLY A 234 -4.76 -19.90 -20.30
N MET A 235 -5.07 -18.78 -20.97
CA MET A 235 -5.54 -18.75 -22.36
C MET A 235 -4.37 -18.95 -23.34
N VAL A 236 -3.78 -20.15 -23.35
CA VAL A 236 -2.53 -20.43 -24.08
C VAL A 236 -2.63 -20.27 -25.60
N SER A 237 -3.83 -20.29 -26.17
CA SER A 237 -4.06 -20.09 -27.62
C SER A 237 -4.29 -18.62 -28.01
N LEU A 238 -4.27 -17.70 -27.04
CA LEU A 238 -4.68 -16.31 -27.23
C LEU A 238 -3.68 -15.54 -28.11
N ASP A 239 -4.14 -15.05 -29.25
CA ASP A 239 -3.38 -14.20 -30.17
C ASP A 239 -3.77 -12.72 -30.08
N TYR A 240 -5.00 -12.41 -29.67
CA TYR A 240 -5.52 -11.05 -29.57
C TYR A 240 -6.27 -10.87 -28.24
N LEU A 241 -5.77 -9.95 -27.41
CA LEU A 241 -6.38 -9.55 -26.15
C LEU A 241 -6.65 -8.05 -26.14
N ASN A 242 -7.92 -7.66 -26.11
CA ASN A 242 -8.29 -6.24 -26.03
C ASN A 242 -9.28 -5.98 -24.89
N LEU A 243 -8.72 -5.39 -23.82
CA LEU A 243 -9.42 -4.97 -22.60
C LEU A 243 -9.52 -3.44 -22.50
N GLY A 244 -9.18 -2.72 -23.57
CA GLY A 244 -9.06 -1.26 -23.55
C GLY A 244 -10.39 -0.54 -23.29
N LYS A 245 -10.30 0.72 -22.84
CA LYS A 245 -11.47 1.58 -22.56
C LYS A 245 -12.46 0.93 -21.59
N ASN A 246 -11.95 0.60 -20.41
CA ASN A 246 -12.70 0.02 -19.28
C ASN A 246 -12.29 0.74 -17.99
N GLN A 247 -12.60 0.15 -16.83
CA GLN A 247 -12.28 0.66 -15.50
C GLN A 247 -11.32 -0.28 -14.74
N PHE A 248 -10.49 -1.06 -15.44
CA PHE A 248 -9.57 -2.00 -14.80
C PHE A 248 -8.57 -1.27 -13.89
N THR A 249 -8.36 -1.82 -12.70
CA THR A 249 -7.41 -1.36 -11.68
C THR A 249 -6.27 -2.37 -11.49
N GLY A 250 -5.43 -2.16 -10.47
CA GLY A 250 -4.37 -3.10 -10.13
C GLY A 250 -3.21 -3.09 -11.12
N SER A 251 -2.34 -4.09 -11.02
CA SER A 251 -1.17 -4.24 -11.87
C SER A 251 -1.44 -5.13 -13.08
N ILE A 252 -0.62 -4.97 -14.12
CA ILE A 252 -0.65 -5.85 -15.29
C ILE A 252 -0.10 -7.23 -14.88
N PRO A 253 -0.79 -8.35 -15.17
CA PRO A 253 -0.25 -9.69 -14.92
C PRO A 253 0.98 -9.96 -15.79
N GLY A 254 2.16 -10.10 -15.17
CA GLY A 254 3.41 -10.32 -15.90
C GLY A 254 3.45 -11.62 -16.72
N GLY A 255 2.64 -12.62 -16.36
CA GLY A 255 2.54 -13.87 -17.11
C GLY A 255 1.91 -13.74 -18.51
N LEU A 256 1.34 -12.58 -18.86
CA LEU A 256 0.95 -12.28 -20.24
C LEU A 256 2.14 -12.37 -21.22
N GLY A 257 3.35 -12.08 -20.73
CA GLY A 257 4.58 -12.25 -21.51
C GLY A 257 4.92 -13.71 -21.82
N SER A 258 4.32 -14.68 -21.13
CA SER A 258 4.56 -16.11 -21.36
C SER A 258 3.58 -16.74 -22.34
N LEU A 259 2.60 -16.00 -22.86
CA LEU A 259 1.63 -16.52 -23.81
C LEU A 259 2.30 -16.75 -25.18
N PRO A 260 2.26 -17.97 -25.72
CA PRO A 260 3.14 -18.38 -26.82
C PRO A 260 2.80 -17.69 -28.16
N VAL A 261 1.55 -17.27 -28.33
CA VAL A 261 1.04 -16.73 -29.60
C VAL A 261 0.41 -15.34 -29.50
N LEU A 262 0.44 -14.70 -28.33
CA LEU A 262 -0.13 -13.37 -28.13
C LEU A 262 0.57 -12.31 -28.99
N ARG A 263 -0.14 -11.74 -29.98
CA ARG A 263 0.39 -10.73 -30.91
C ARG A 263 -0.05 -9.33 -30.55
N ASP A 264 -1.30 -9.18 -30.14
CA ASP A 264 -1.91 -7.89 -29.87
C ASP A 264 -2.39 -7.84 -28.41
N LEU A 265 -1.75 -6.96 -27.63
CA LEU A 265 -2.11 -6.69 -26.24
C LEU A 265 -2.55 -5.23 -26.13
N ASP A 266 -3.86 -5.02 -25.96
CA ASP A 266 -4.47 -3.70 -25.82
C ASP A 266 -5.14 -3.54 -24.45
N LEU A 267 -4.49 -2.77 -23.58
CA LEU A 267 -4.95 -2.44 -22.23
C LEU A 267 -5.17 -0.92 -22.05
N ARG A 268 -5.22 -0.16 -23.15
CA ARG A 268 -5.26 1.31 -23.10
C ARG A 268 -6.52 1.86 -22.43
N GLU A 269 -6.49 3.11 -21.98
CA GLU A 269 -7.67 3.80 -21.43
C GLU A 269 -8.30 3.01 -20.27
N ASN A 270 -7.51 2.71 -19.24
CA ASN A 270 -7.95 2.04 -18.02
C ASN A 270 -7.41 2.79 -16.79
N GLN A 271 -7.52 2.20 -15.60
CA GLN A 271 -6.97 2.73 -14.36
C GLN A 271 -5.82 1.86 -13.83
N LEU A 272 -5.14 1.12 -14.70
CA LEU A 272 -4.04 0.21 -14.33
C LEU A 272 -2.91 1.00 -13.70
N SER A 273 -2.31 0.44 -12.65
CA SER A 273 -1.31 1.09 -11.81
C SER A 273 -0.15 0.15 -11.50
N GLY A 274 0.84 0.62 -10.73
CA GLY A 274 2.08 -0.12 -10.51
C GLY A 274 3.02 -0.09 -11.71
N SER A 275 4.07 -0.89 -11.68
CA SER A 275 5.09 -0.95 -12.74
C SER A 275 4.70 -1.86 -13.89
N ILE A 276 5.21 -1.54 -15.09
CA ILE A 276 5.18 -2.48 -16.22
C ILE A 276 6.00 -3.73 -15.81
N PRO A 277 5.43 -4.94 -15.81
CA PRO A 277 6.16 -6.14 -15.41
C PRO A 277 7.28 -6.46 -16.39
N ALA A 278 8.50 -6.68 -15.88
CA ALA A 278 9.65 -7.10 -16.69
C ALA A 278 9.41 -8.44 -17.42
N GLN A 279 8.55 -9.29 -16.86
CA GLN A 279 8.14 -10.58 -17.41
C GLN A 279 7.43 -10.45 -18.76
N LEU A 280 6.86 -9.29 -19.10
CA LEU A 280 6.34 -9.03 -20.46
C LEU A 280 7.45 -9.18 -21.51
N GLY A 281 8.70 -8.89 -21.14
CA GLY A 281 9.89 -9.09 -21.98
C GLY A 281 10.20 -10.54 -22.35
N ASN A 282 9.53 -11.52 -21.73
CA ASN A 282 9.66 -12.93 -22.11
C ASN A 282 8.88 -13.29 -23.39
N SER A 283 8.05 -12.37 -23.90
CA SER A 283 7.22 -12.65 -25.06
C SER A 283 8.06 -12.82 -26.32
N ALA A 284 7.82 -13.91 -27.03
CA ALA A 284 8.36 -14.13 -28.37
C ALA A 284 7.43 -13.60 -29.47
N SER A 285 6.19 -13.23 -29.14
CA SER A 285 5.08 -13.11 -30.09
C SER A 285 4.44 -11.71 -30.17
N ILE A 286 4.53 -10.89 -29.11
CA ILE A 286 3.85 -9.59 -29.06
C ILE A 286 4.41 -8.64 -30.12
N LYS A 287 3.52 -8.21 -31.02
CA LYS A 287 3.78 -7.22 -32.07
C LYS A 287 3.32 -5.84 -31.65
N ASN A 288 2.11 -5.73 -31.09
CA ASN A 288 1.53 -4.45 -30.72
C ASN A 288 1.18 -4.47 -29.23
N MET A 289 1.78 -3.55 -28.48
CA MET A 289 1.53 -3.38 -27.05
C MET A 289 1.03 -1.95 -26.78
N SER A 290 -0.23 -1.84 -26.36
CA SER A 290 -0.87 -0.57 -26.01
C SER A 290 -1.20 -0.53 -24.53
N LEU A 291 -0.41 0.21 -23.76
CA LEU A 291 -0.59 0.41 -22.31
C LEU A 291 -0.85 1.89 -21.96
N ASN A 292 -1.04 2.74 -22.96
CA ASN A 292 -1.22 4.17 -22.82
C ASN A 292 -2.53 4.57 -22.12
N LEU A 293 -2.63 5.81 -21.65
CA LEU A 293 -3.81 6.34 -20.95
C LEU A 293 -4.18 5.48 -19.73
N ASN A 294 -3.19 5.29 -18.83
CA ASN A 294 -3.31 4.53 -17.58
C ASN A 294 -2.61 5.29 -16.43
N LYS A 295 -2.45 4.65 -15.27
CA LYS A 295 -1.73 5.16 -14.08
C LYS A 295 -0.44 4.36 -13.82
N LEU A 296 0.18 3.80 -14.85
CA LEU A 296 1.40 2.99 -14.72
C LEU A 296 2.56 3.88 -14.28
N SER A 297 3.41 3.36 -13.40
CA SER A 297 4.50 4.10 -12.75
C SER A 297 5.80 3.31 -12.74
N GLY A 298 6.89 3.90 -12.25
CA GLY A 298 8.20 3.25 -12.23
C GLY A 298 8.87 3.22 -13.61
N ALA A 299 10.01 2.51 -13.69
CA ALA A 299 10.84 2.48 -14.90
C ALA A 299 10.26 1.58 -16.00
N ILE A 300 10.54 1.94 -17.25
CA ILE A 300 10.33 1.05 -18.40
C ILE A 300 11.33 -0.12 -18.26
N PRO A 301 10.89 -1.38 -18.19
CA PRO A 301 11.81 -2.51 -18.05
C PRO A 301 12.68 -2.69 -19.30
N ALA A 302 14.00 -2.80 -19.12
CA ALA A 302 14.94 -3.09 -20.20
C ALA A 302 14.61 -4.40 -20.95
N GLN A 303 13.98 -5.34 -20.26
CA GLN A 303 13.56 -6.64 -20.78
C GLN A 303 12.55 -6.51 -21.94
N LEU A 304 11.83 -5.39 -22.07
CA LEU A 304 10.99 -5.16 -23.25
C LEU A 304 11.82 -5.13 -24.55
N GLY A 305 13.11 -4.81 -24.48
CA GLY A 305 14.06 -4.90 -25.59
C GLY A 305 14.32 -6.33 -26.11
N ASN A 306 13.84 -7.37 -25.41
CA ASN A 306 13.98 -8.76 -25.84
C ASN A 306 12.86 -9.23 -26.80
N ILE A 307 11.78 -8.45 -26.95
CA ILE A 307 10.59 -8.84 -27.71
C ILE A 307 10.84 -8.60 -29.20
N SER A 308 11.63 -9.45 -29.84
CA SER A 308 12.08 -9.28 -31.24
C SER A 308 10.96 -9.11 -32.28
N SER A 309 9.73 -9.54 -31.96
CA SER A 309 8.53 -9.40 -32.79
C SER A 309 7.85 -8.03 -32.69
N MET A 310 8.23 -7.17 -31.73
CA MET A 310 7.56 -5.91 -31.44
C MET A 310 7.65 -4.91 -32.62
N GLU A 311 6.49 -4.41 -33.04
CA GLU A 311 6.30 -3.40 -34.08
C GLU A 311 5.84 -2.07 -33.50
N ARG A 312 4.99 -2.07 -32.46
CA ARG A 312 4.41 -0.86 -31.86
C ARG A 312 4.40 -0.95 -30.35
N LEU A 313 4.97 0.07 -29.71
CA LEU A 313 4.98 0.23 -28.26
C LEU A 313 4.41 1.59 -27.88
N TYR A 314 3.22 1.58 -27.29
CA TYR A 314 2.52 2.78 -26.83
C TYR A 314 2.42 2.80 -25.31
N LEU A 315 3.21 3.67 -24.69
CA LEU A 315 3.27 3.86 -23.22
C LEU A 315 2.94 5.29 -22.79
N HIS A 316 2.52 6.15 -23.73
CA HIS A 316 2.21 7.55 -23.48
C HIS A 316 1.04 7.74 -22.49
N ASP A 317 0.91 8.94 -21.92
CA ASP A 317 -0.12 9.28 -20.93
C ASP A 317 -0.14 8.31 -19.74
N ASN A 318 1.00 8.24 -19.04
CA ASN A 318 1.21 7.45 -17.82
C ASN A 318 2.07 8.24 -16.82
N GLN A 319 2.55 7.59 -15.75
CA GLN A 319 3.41 8.14 -14.71
C GLN A 319 4.79 7.46 -14.70
N LEU A 320 5.26 6.96 -15.86
CA LEU A 320 6.52 6.24 -15.97
C LEU A 320 7.71 7.17 -15.70
N SER A 321 8.70 6.68 -14.98
CA SER A 321 9.87 7.43 -14.55
C SER A 321 11.18 6.71 -14.91
N GLY A 322 12.34 7.27 -14.52
CA GLY A 322 13.64 6.71 -14.88
C GLY A 322 14.02 6.94 -16.35
N SER A 323 15.12 6.33 -16.79
CA SER A 323 15.64 6.52 -18.14
C SER A 323 14.96 5.61 -19.17
N ILE A 324 14.94 6.05 -20.43
CA ILE A 324 14.60 5.20 -21.57
C ILE A 324 15.66 4.09 -21.68
N PRO A 325 15.31 2.80 -21.62
CA PRO A 325 16.28 1.71 -21.77
C PRO A 325 16.90 1.70 -23.16
N GLY A 326 18.23 1.57 -23.24
CA GLY A 326 18.95 1.47 -24.52
C GLY A 326 18.62 0.17 -25.27
N GLU A 327 18.19 -0.85 -24.55
CA GLU A 327 17.79 -2.16 -25.06
C GLU A 327 16.61 -2.09 -26.02
N LEU A 328 15.75 -1.06 -25.92
CA LEU A 328 14.69 -0.83 -26.90
C LEU A 328 15.26 -0.58 -28.31
N GLY A 329 16.50 -0.12 -28.42
CA GLY A 329 17.22 0.05 -29.68
C GLY A 329 17.60 -1.26 -30.38
N TYR A 330 17.40 -2.42 -29.75
CA TYR A 330 17.68 -3.73 -30.32
C TYR A 330 16.46 -4.41 -30.96
N LEU A 331 15.30 -3.75 -30.96
CA LEU A 331 14.06 -4.27 -31.52
C LEU A 331 14.03 -4.11 -33.06
N PRO A 332 14.24 -5.18 -33.85
CA PRO A 332 14.50 -5.05 -35.28
C PRO A 332 13.28 -4.59 -36.09
N ASN A 333 12.08 -4.82 -35.57
CA ASN A 333 10.81 -4.57 -36.25
C ASN A 333 10.09 -3.31 -35.75
N LEU A 334 10.65 -2.58 -34.78
CA LEU A 334 9.95 -1.48 -34.13
C LEU A 334 9.72 -0.32 -35.10
N GLN A 335 8.45 0.02 -35.31
CA GLN A 335 7.98 1.09 -36.19
C GLN A 335 7.47 2.29 -35.42
N ALA A 336 6.92 2.09 -34.22
CA ALA A 336 6.38 3.18 -33.41
C ALA A 336 6.75 3.03 -31.93
N LEU A 337 7.35 4.08 -31.39
CA LEU A 337 7.69 4.20 -29.96
C LEU A 337 7.14 5.52 -29.43
N TRP A 338 6.04 5.46 -28.67
CA TRP A 338 5.39 6.64 -28.11
C TRP A 338 5.45 6.59 -26.58
N LEU A 339 6.22 7.50 -26.01
CA LEU A 339 6.53 7.62 -24.59
C LEU A 339 6.15 8.99 -24.01
N ASP A 340 5.39 9.79 -24.74
CA ASP A 340 5.04 11.15 -24.34
C ASP A 340 4.11 11.23 -23.13
N HIS A 341 4.08 12.41 -22.49
CA HIS A 341 3.33 12.65 -21.24
C HIS A 341 3.66 11.62 -20.16
N ASN A 342 4.93 11.58 -19.77
CA ASN A 342 5.46 10.75 -18.69
C ASN A 342 6.47 11.57 -17.85
N GLN A 343 7.16 10.91 -16.93
CA GLN A 343 8.17 11.50 -16.03
C GLN A 343 9.57 10.94 -16.34
N LEU A 344 9.85 10.59 -17.59
CA LEU A 344 11.12 9.96 -17.98
C LEU A 344 12.28 10.95 -17.87
N THR A 345 13.40 10.50 -17.31
CA THR A 345 14.62 11.29 -17.07
C THR A 345 15.81 10.71 -17.86
N GLY A 346 17.02 11.22 -17.63
CA GLY A 346 18.23 10.74 -18.31
C GLY A 346 18.34 11.21 -19.76
N THR A 347 19.20 10.57 -20.55
CA THR A 347 19.46 10.94 -21.96
C THR A 347 18.70 10.05 -22.93
N ILE A 348 18.47 10.54 -24.15
CA ILE A 348 17.97 9.68 -25.24
C ILE A 348 19.09 8.67 -25.62
N PRO A 349 18.87 7.35 -25.52
CA PRO A 349 19.91 6.37 -25.83
C PRO A 349 20.30 6.40 -27.31
N SER A 350 21.59 6.38 -27.61
CA SER A 350 22.10 6.36 -29.00
C SER A 350 21.72 5.08 -29.75
N GLN A 351 21.47 3.98 -29.02
CA GLN A 351 21.00 2.70 -29.53
C GLN A 351 19.67 2.80 -30.28
N LEU A 352 18.82 3.79 -29.96
CA LEU A 352 17.58 4.01 -30.70
C LEU A 352 17.83 4.35 -32.18
N GLY A 353 19.03 4.83 -32.53
CA GLY A 353 19.45 5.03 -33.92
C GLY A 353 19.63 3.74 -34.74
N ASN A 354 19.62 2.56 -34.10
CA ASN A 354 19.71 1.27 -34.79
C ASN A 354 18.35 0.80 -35.37
N LEU A 355 17.25 1.49 -35.05
CA LEU A 355 15.89 1.08 -35.37
C LEU A 355 15.52 1.41 -36.82
N THR A 356 16.02 0.63 -37.77
CA THR A 356 15.88 0.89 -39.21
C THR A 356 14.44 0.93 -39.73
N ASN A 357 13.49 0.30 -39.03
CA ASN A 357 12.06 0.31 -39.38
C ASN A 357 11.26 1.42 -38.69
N MET A 358 11.88 2.25 -37.85
CA MET A 358 11.22 3.30 -37.07
C MET A 358 10.56 4.34 -37.98
N LYS A 359 9.25 4.57 -37.79
CA LYS A 359 8.45 5.59 -38.49
C LYS A 359 8.05 6.74 -37.57
N SER A 360 7.83 6.48 -36.29
CA SER A 360 7.42 7.51 -35.34
C SER A 360 8.08 7.35 -33.98
N LEU A 361 8.83 8.38 -33.57
CA LEU A 361 9.44 8.50 -32.25
C LEU A 361 8.87 9.71 -31.53
N ILE A 362 8.04 9.46 -30.51
CA ILE A 362 7.31 10.51 -29.78
C ILE A 362 7.75 10.47 -28.31
N LEU A 363 8.53 11.47 -27.90
CA LEU A 363 9.13 11.59 -26.55
C LEU A 363 8.74 12.91 -25.86
N ARG A 364 7.76 13.65 -26.41
CA ARG A 364 7.40 14.97 -25.90
C ARG A 364 6.89 14.92 -24.45
N GLU A 365 6.99 16.03 -23.72
CA GLU A 365 6.43 16.14 -22.36
C GLU A 365 7.01 15.08 -21.41
N ASN A 366 8.33 15.16 -21.24
CA ASN A 366 9.12 14.36 -20.31
C ASN A 366 10.21 15.24 -19.66
N GLN A 367 11.15 14.64 -18.92
CA GLN A 367 12.26 15.31 -18.23
C GLN A 367 13.63 14.90 -18.83
N LEU A 368 13.65 14.55 -20.13
CA LEU A 368 14.87 14.07 -20.80
C LEU A 368 15.91 15.19 -20.94
N THR A 369 17.18 14.85 -20.74
CA THR A 369 18.33 15.74 -20.71
C THR A 369 19.38 15.34 -21.76
N GLY A 370 20.44 16.12 -21.90
CA GLY A 370 21.54 15.83 -22.81
C GLY A 370 21.22 16.16 -24.27
N SER A 371 22.08 15.72 -25.19
CA SER A 371 21.93 15.96 -26.62
C SER A 371 21.12 14.89 -27.34
N ILE A 372 20.56 15.27 -28.49
CA ILE A 372 19.93 14.31 -29.40
C ILE A 372 21.06 13.52 -30.08
N PRO A 373 21.14 12.18 -29.93
CA PRO A 373 22.24 11.40 -30.48
C PRO A 373 22.36 11.54 -32.00
N SER A 374 23.60 11.64 -32.49
CA SER A 374 23.89 11.74 -33.93
C SER A 374 23.34 10.56 -34.73
N SER A 375 23.27 9.37 -34.11
CA SER A 375 22.73 8.15 -34.71
C SER A 375 21.25 8.28 -35.10
N LEU A 376 20.46 9.12 -34.43
CA LEU A 376 19.06 9.34 -34.78
C LEU A 376 18.89 10.06 -36.12
N GLY A 377 19.86 10.88 -36.54
CA GLY A 377 19.84 11.54 -37.85
C GLY A 377 19.96 10.58 -39.04
N ASN A 378 20.29 9.31 -38.79
CA ASN A 378 20.48 8.28 -39.82
C ASN A 378 19.30 7.32 -39.96
N LEU A 379 18.19 7.54 -39.24
CA LEU A 379 17.01 6.68 -39.34
C LEU A 379 16.39 6.80 -40.75
N PRO A 380 16.32 5.71 -41.53
CA PRO A 380 16.00 5.79 -42.96
C PRO A 380 14.50 5.93 -43.25
N ASN A 381 13.64 5.51 -42.33
CA ASN A 381 12.18 5.42 -42.53
C ASN A 381 11.37 6.33 -41.59
N ILE A 382 12.04 7.19 -40.81
CA ILE A 382 11.39 8.04 -39.82
C ILE A 382 10.53 9.10 -40.51
N GLU A 383 9.27 9.21 -40.10
CA GLU A 383 8.31 10.19 -40.61
C GLU A 383 8.06 11.31 -39.59
N ILE A 384 7.99 10.96 -38.30
CA ILE A 384 7.62 11.87 -37.23
C ILE A 384 8.60 11.71 -36.06
N MET A 385 9.18 12.83 -35.63
CA MET A 385 10.05 12.91 -34.46
C MET A 385 9.64 14.09 -33.57
N TRP A 386 9.00 13.82 -32.44
CA TRP A 386 8.55 14.85 -31.50
C TRP A 386 9.30 14.72 -30.17
N LEU A 387 10.14 15.71 -29.89
CA LEU A 387 11.05 15.76 -28.74
C LEU A 387 10.81 16.99 -27.86
N SER A 388 9.68 17.68 -28.07
CA SER A 388 9.36 18.96 -27.44
C SER A 388 9.05 18.83 -25.95
N GLN A 389 9.09 19.93 -25.19
CA GLN A 389 8.77 19.96 -23.76
C GLN A 389 9.62 18.95 -22.96
N ASN A 390 10.94 19.12 -23.05
CA ASN A 390 11.95 18.34 -22.35
C ASN A 390 13.08 19.28 -21.85
N GLN A 391 14.22 18.73 -21.44
CA GLN A 391 15.40 19.47 -20.98
C GLN A 391 16.62 19.23 -21.91
N LEU A 392 16.37 18.91 -23.19
CA LEU A 392 17.41 18.57 -24.18
C LEU A 392 18.23 19.79 -24.56
N SER A 393 19.52 19.61 -24.85
CA SER A 393 20.48 20.68 -25.12
C SER A 393 21.60 20.22 -26.06
N GLY A 394 22.49 21.12 -26.49
CA GLY A 394 23.63 20.75 -27.33
C GLY A 394 23.28 20.60 -28.80
N PRO A 395 24.20 20.09 -29.64
CA PRO A 395 24.03 20.08 -31.08
C PRO A 395 22.93 19.12 -31.53
N LEU A 396 22.22 19.48 -32.60
CA LEU A 396 21.30 18.58 -33.29
C LEU A 396 22.09 17.62 -34.20
N PRO A 397 21.60 16.37 -34.43
CA PRO A 397 22.13 15.52 -35.49
C PRO A 397 22.02 16.23 -36.85
N ASN A 398 22.83 15.83 -37.83
CA ASN A 398 22.73 16.37 -39.18
C ASN A 398 21.38 15.96 -39.79
N LEU A 399 20.48 16.92 -40.01
CA LEU A 399 19.15 16.67 -40.55
C LEU A 399 19.02 16.88 -42.07
N SER A 400 20.11 17.21 -42.78
CA SER A 400 20.07 17.58 -44.20
C SER A 400 19.38 16.54 -45.09
N SER A 401 19.72 15.26 -44.94
CA SER A 401 19.10 14.11 -45.63
C SER A 401 18.02 13.41 -44.81
N PHE A 402 17.55 14.02 -43.72
CA PHE A 402 16.59 13.39 -42.81
C PHE A 402 15.20 13.31 -43.44
N PRO A 403 14.56 12.12 -43.47
CA PRO A 403 13.32 11.89 -44.21
C PRO A 403 12.06 12.33 -43.46
N ALA A 404 12.16 12.68 -42.18
CA ALA A 404 11.00 13.06 -41.37
C ALA A 404 10.26 14.27 -41.95
N ARG A 405 8.93 14.15 -42.08
CA ARG A 405 8.04 15.25 -42.47
C ARG A 405 7.75 16.22 -41.32
N SER A 406 8.00 15.81 -40.08
CA SER A 406 7.79 16.64 -38.90
C SER A 406 8.83 16.35 -37.83
N VAL A 407 9.62 17.37 -37.47
CA VAL A 407 10.58 17.34 -36.37
C VAL A 407 10.30 18.50 -35.41
N SER A 408 9.87 18.21 -34.18
CA SER A 408 9.46 19.22 -33.20
C SER A 408 10.35 19.20 -31.96
N ILE A 409 10.97 20.33 -31.61
CA ILE A 409 11.92 20.46 -30.50
C ILE A 409 11.64 21.65 -29.57
N PHE A 410 10.49 22.31 -29.68
CA PHE A 410 10.16 23.46 -28.81
C PHE A 410 10.16 23.08 -27.31
N ALA A 411 10.28 24.08 -26.45
CA ALA A 411 10.36 23.97 -24.99
C ALA A 411 11.45 22.96 -24.53
N ASN A 412 12.68 23.18 -25.01
CA ASN A 412 13.90 22.49 -24.57
C ASN A 412 14.94 23.53 -24.13
N LYS A 413 16.25 23.21 -24.16
CA LYS A 413 17.37 24.11 -23.86
C LYS A 413 18.30 24.31 -25.08
N PHE A 414 17.75 24.29 -26.29
CA PHE A 414 18.54 24.52 -27.50
C PHE A 414 18.82 26.00 -27.70
N ASN A 415 20.04 26.32 -28.13
CA ASN A 415 20.48 27.66 -28.51
C ASN A 415 20.60 27.76 -30.05
N PHE A 416 21.07 28.88 -30.58
CA PHE A 416 21.17 29.04 -32.04
C PHE A 416 22.21 28.12 -32.69
N ASP A 417 23.26 27.67 -31.99
CA ASP A 417 24.25 26.71 -32.55
C ASP A 417 23.57 25.42 -33.02
N ALA A 418 22.59 24.97 -32.25
CA ALA A 418 21.88 23.73 -32.52
C ALA A 418 20.90 23.89 -33.68
N ILE A 419 20.18 25.02 -33.73
CA ILE A 419 19.01 25.21 -34.58
C ILE A 419 19.39 25.78 -35.95
N GLU A 420 20.31 26.74 -36.01
CA GLU A 420 20.68 27.45 -37.25
C GLU A 420 21.05 26.50 -38.42
N PRO A 421 21.84 25.42 -38.23
CA PRO A 421 22.20 24.51 -39.32
C PRO A 421 21.02 23.65 -39.82
N ASN A 422 19.96 23.50 -39.03
CA ASN A 422 18.89 22.53 -39.26
C ASN A 422 17.48 23.14 -39.35
N VAL A 423 17.35 24.48 -39.26
CA VAL A 423 16.07 25.17 -39.09
C VAL A 423 15.03 24.80 -40.15
N VAL A 424 15.45 24.60 -41.40
CA VAL A 424 14.58 24.23 -42.54
C VAL A 424 13.93 22.84 -42.41
N LYS A 425 14.43 21.99 -41.51
CA LYS A 425 13.90 20.64 -41.24
C LYS A 425 13.01 20.59 -39.99
N LEU A 426 12.98 21.65 -39.19
CA LEU A 426 12.23 21.70 -37.95
C LEU A 426 10.83 22.27 -38.21
N SER A 427 9.79 21.54 -37.80
CA SER A 427 8.41 22.00 -37.90
C SER A 427 7.99 22.90 -36.73
N SER A 428 8.65 22.79 -35.58
CA SER A 428 8.46 23.70 -34.43
C SER A 428 9.67 23.67 -33.49
N TYR A 429 10.16 24.84 -33.10
CA TYR A 429 11.39 24.98 -32.29
C TYR A 429 11.36 26.13 -31.27
N ALA A 430 10.25 26.88 -31.14
CA ALA A 430 10.11 27.98 -30.19
C ALA A 430 8.88 27.77 -29.28
N PRO A 431 8.93 28.14 -27.98
CA PRO A 431 10.06 28.79 -27.28
C PRO A 431 11.18 27.81 -26.89
N GLN A 432 12.30 28.31 -26.34
CA GLN A 432 13.34 27.52 -25.68
C GLN A 432 13.58 28.07 -24.27
N ALA A 433 14.28 27.31 -23.42
CA ALA A 433 14.64 27.73 -22.07
C ALA A 433 15.51 28.98 -22.09
N LYS A 434 15.44 29.73 -20.99
CA LYS A 434 16.20 30.96 -20.87
C LYS A 434 17.71 30.70 -20.85
N ILE A 435 18.47 31.59 -21.47
CA ILE A 435 19.94 31.53 -21.49
C ILE A 435 20.53 32.13 -20.21
N VAL A 436 21.72 31.67 -19.84
CA VAL A 436 22.43 32.13 -18.63
C VAL A 436 23.30 33.35 -18.97
N LEU A 437 23.26 34.38 -18.12
CA LEU A 437 24.18 35.50 -18.17
C LEU A 437 25.42 35.23 -17.31
N ASN A 438 26.60 35.48 -17.87
CA ASN A 438 27.89 35.35 -17.18
C ASN A 438 28.52 36.72 -16.98
N TYR A 439 28.68 37.16 -15.73
CA TYR A 439 29.39 38.40 -15.40
C TYR A 439 30.84 38.10 -15.03
N ASN A 440 31.79 38.73 -15.73
CA ASN A 440 33.21 38.62 -15.45
C ASN A 440 33.84 40.01 -15.46
N GLY A 441 34.19 40.54 -14.28
CA GLY A 441 35.01 41.74 -14.14
C GLY A 441 34.51 42.99 -14.88
N GLY A 442 33.20 43.23 -14.95
CA GLY A 442 32.62 44.37 -15.65
C GLY A 442 32.02 44.05 -17.03
N VAL A 443 32.00 42.78 -17.44
CA VAL A 443 31.41 42.36 -18.72
C VAL A 443 30.36 41.28 -18.49
N LEU A 444 29.13 41.53 -18.93
CA LEU A 444 28.07 40.52 -19.05
C LEU A 444 28.19 39.82 -20.40
N ASN A 445 28.18 38.49 -20.41
CA ASN A 445 28.21 37.67 -21.61
C ASN A 445 26.95 36.80 -21.69
N ALA A 446 26.33 36.75 -22.87
CA ALA A 446 25.11 36.01 -23.14
C ALA A 446 25.35 35.01 -24.29
N PRO A 447 25.87 33.80 -24.01
CA PRO A 447 26.16 32.81 -25.05
C PRO A 447 24.86 32.22 -25.63
N ALA A 448 24.28 32.92 -26.61
CA ALA A 448 23.11 32.48 -27.37
C ALA A 448 23.44 31.46 -28.48
N GLY A 449 24.73 31.21 -28.73
CA GLY A 449 25.21 30.36 -29.81
C GLY A 449 24.92 30.92 -31.20
N GLY A 450 25.19 30.12 -32.24
CA GLY A 450 24.94 30.44 -33.64
C GLY A 450 26.02 31.32 -34.25
N THR A 451 25.84 31.68 -35.52
CA THR A 451 26.70 32.64 -36.19
C THR A 451 26.50 34.01 -35.54
N LEU A 452 27.52 34.51 -34.85
CA LEU A 452 27.39 35.72 -34.03
C LEU A 452 26.85 36.94 -34.81
N SER A 453 27.24 37.10 -36.08
CA SER A 453 26.75 38.18 -36.96
C SER A 453 25.24 38.12 -37.27
N ASN A 454 24.60 36.95 -37.07
CA ASN A 454 23.17 36.76 -37.24
C ASN A 454 22.38 37.12 -35.98
N ASN A 455 23.04 37.26 -34.83
CA ASN A 455 22.40 37.53 -33.55
C ASN A 455 22.32 39.04 -33.27
N THR A 456 21.16 39.47 -32.76
CA THR A 456 20.94 40.81 -32.22
C THR A 456 20.51 40.71 -30.75
N TYR A 457 21.31 41.29 -29.86
CA TYR A 457 21.19 41.27 -28.41
C TYR A 457 20.61 42.59 -27.88
N ASN A 458 19.42 42.55 -27.31
CA ASN A 458 18.76 43.67 -26.65
C ASN A 458 18.97 43.56 -25.13
N TRP A 459 19.83 44.41 -24.58
CA TRP A 459 20.19 44.43 -23.16
C TRP A 459 19.29 45.38 -22.39
N TYR A 460 18.74 44.90 -21.28
CA TYR A 460 17.90 45.68 -20.40
C TYR A 460 18.54 45.80 -19.02
N ARG A 461 18.39 46.96 -18.38
CA ARG A 461 18.72 47.23 -16.98
C ARG A 461 17.49 47.78 -16.27
N ASP A 462 17.09 47.15 -15.17
CA ASP A 462 15.92 47.53 -14.37
C ASP A 462 14.65 47.69 -15.23
N GLY A 463 14.51 46.83 -16.24
CA GLY A 463 13.39 46.82 -17.19
C GLY A 463 13.51 47.75 -18.39
N ASN A 464 14.50 48.65 -18.44
CA ASN A 464 14.71 49.59 -19.54
C ASN A 464 15.76 49.08 -20.53
N LEU A 465 15.52 49.22 -21.83
CA LEU A 465 16.51 48.89 -22.86
C LEU A 465 17.70 49.85 -22.76
N VAL A 466 18.90 49.32 -22.54
CA VAL A 466 20.14 50.10 -22.37
C VAL A 466 21.11 49.95 -23.53
N ALA A 467 21.03 48.86 -24.30
CA ALA A 467 21.84 48.68 -25.51
C ALA A 467 21.21 47.65 -26.47
N THR A 468 21.50 47.80 -27.76
CA THR A 468 21.22 46.81 -28.80
C THR A 468 22.50 46.55 -29.58
N ASN A 469 23.02 45.32 -29.49
CA ASN A 469 24.28 44.92 -30.13
C ASN A 469 24.02 43.82 -31.15
N THR A 470 24.43 44.02 -32.41
CA THR A 470 24.45 42.97 -33.42
C THR A 470 25.87 42.44 -33.55
N GLY A 471 26.07 41.12 -33.56
CA GLY A 471 27.42 40.56 -33.68
C GLY A 471 28.27 40.61 -32.41
N SER A 472 27.69 40.93 -31.24
CA SER A 472 28.41 40.91 -29.97
C SER A 472 27.51 40.41 -28.84
N ASP A 473 27.92 39.32 -28.22
CA ASP A 473 27.27 38.65 -27.09
C ASP A 473 27.63 39.27 -25.73
N SER A 474 28.38 40.37 -25.75
CA SER A 474 28.98 41.00 -24.59
C SER A 474 28.37 42.38 -24.35
N TYR A 475 28.21 42.75 -23.08
CA TYR A 475 27.82 44.08 -22.65
C TYR A 475 28.68 44.52 -21.46
N VAL A 476 29.42 45.61 -21.64
CA VAL A 476 30.31 46.16 -20.61
C VAL A 476 29.49 47.05 -19.68
N THR A 477 29.52 46.75 -18.37
CA THR A 477 28.87 47.56 -17.35
C THR A 477 29.54 47.42 -15.99
N THR A 478 29.64 48.52 -15.26
CA THR A 478 30.03 48.58 -13.84
C THR A 478 28.90 49.11 -12.96
N ALA A 479 27.74 49.38 -13.55
CA ALA A 479 26.59 49.93 -12.84
C ALA A 479 25.80 48.80 -12.17
N ASP A 480 25.51 48.96 -10.88
CA ASP A 480 24.61 48.07 -10.17
C ASP A 480 23.21 48.05 -10.80
N GLY A 481 22.52 46.92 -10.69
CA GLY A 481 21.15 46.78 -11.18
C GLY A 481 20.82 45.37 -11.64
N VAL A 482 19.56 45.19 -12.05
CA VAL A 482 19.06 43.92 -12.56
C VAL A 482 19.14 43.91 -14.08
N TYR A 483 19.97 43.03 -14.64
CA TYR A 483 20.20 42.90 -16.06
C TYR A 483 19.44 41.71 -16.66
N ARG A 484 18.93 41.87 -17.87
CA ARG A 484 18.45 40.76 -18.71
C ARG A 484 18.76 41.04 -20.17
N VAL A 485 18.76 40.00 -21.01
CA VAL A 485 18.94 40.14 -22.46
C VAL A 485 17.87 39.37 -23.22
N GLU A 486 17.47 39.91 -24.37
CA GLU A 486 16.67 39.21 -25.37
C GLU A 486 17.47 39.14 -26.67
N VAL A 487 17.59 37.95 -27.24
CA VAL A 487 18.42 37.67 -28.42
C VAL A 487 17.54 37.14 -29.54
N THR A 488 17.60 37.81 -30.68
CA THR A 488 16.95 37.39 -31.93
C THR A 488 18.01 36.97 -32.93
N ASN A 489 17.66 36.08 -33.87
CA ASN A 489 18.56 35.59 -34.91
C ASN A 489 17.91 35.74 -36.30
N SER A 490 18.67 36.20 -37.29
CA SER A 490 18.17 36.47 -38.65
C SER A 490 17.84 35.23 -39.48
N VAL A 491 18.36 34.05 -39.10
CA VAL A 491 18.12 32.76 -39.75
C VAL A 491 17.04 31.96 -38.99
N VAL A 492 17.08 31.99 -37.66
CA VAL A 492 16.13 31.29 -36.78
C VAL A 492 15.02 32.25 -36.33
N THR A 493 14.17 32.64 -37.27
CA THR A 493 13.29 33.81 -37.14
C THR A 493 12.18 33.67 -36.10
N ASP A 494 11.72 32.44 -35.81
CA ASP A 494 10.60 32.23 -34.87
C ASP A 494 11.06 32.11 -33.41
N LEU A 495 12.37 32.14 -33.15
CA LEU A 495 12.94 31.99 -31.81
C LEU A 495 13.55 33.30 -31.29
N THR A 496 13.08 33.72 -30.13
CA THR A 496 13.75 34.72 -29.29
C THR A 496 14.27 34.03 -28.02
N LEU A 497 15.58 34.11 -27.76
CA LEU A 497 16.19 33.61 -26.53
C LEU A 497 16.27 34.74 -25.51
N SER A 498 15.62 34.59 -24.36
CA SER A 498 15.70 35.55 -23.26
C SER A 498 16.56 34.99 -22.12
N SER A 499 17.22 35.84 -21.34
CA SER A 499 17.86 35.40 -20.09
C SER A 499 16.93 35.50 -18.88
N GLU A 500 17.34 34.85 -17.78
CA GLU A 500 16.87 35.26 -16.47
C GLU A 500 17.45 36.63 -16.07
N ASN A 501 16.84 37.24 -15.05
CA ASN A 501 17.36 38.44 -14.42
C ASN A 501 18.68 38.15 -13.67
N TYR A 502 19.72 38.94 -13.91
CA TYR A 502 21.03 38.85 -13.28
C TYR A 502 21.33 40.12 -12.48
N LEU A 503 21.55 40.00 -11.17
CA LEU A 503 21.86 41.14 -10.30
C LEU A 503 23.37 41.41 -10.24
N ILE A 504 23.80 42.64 -10.57
CA ILE A 504 25.14 43.15 -10.28
C ILE A 504 25.04 44.07 -9.05
N GLY A 505 25.79 43.76 -7.99
CA GLY A 505 25.81 44.52 -6.73
C GLY A 505 26.97 44.11 -5.79
N PRO A 506 27.25 44.87 -4.71
CA PRO A 506 28.59 44.94 -4.10
C PRO A 506 29.10 43.81 -3.18
N ASP A 507 28.38 42.74 -2.78
CA ASP A 507 28.90 41.81 -1.75
C ASP A 507 28.67 40.27 -1.98
N ARG A 508 29.73 39.49 -1.69
CA ARG A 508 29.78 38.12 -1.07
C ARG A 508 30.27 36.84 -1.82
N LEU A 509 30.79 36.87 -3.05
CA LEU A 509 31.33 35.62 -3.65
C LEU A 509 32.58 35.07 -2.93
N GLU A 510 33.40 35.96 -2.34
CA GLU A 510 34.63 35.56 -1.65
C GLU A 510 34.36 34.82 -0.32
N GLU A 511 33.29 35.18 0.40
CA GLU A 511 32.87 34.48 1.62
C GLU A 511 32.43 33.05 1.29
N ASP A 512 31.68 32.87 0.20
CA ASP A 512 31.25 31.56 -0.25
C ASP A 512 32.44 30.68 -0.66
N ARG A 513 33.43 31.28 -1.34
CA ARG A 513 34.67 30.61 -1.73
C ARG A 513 35.43 30.10 -0.50
N LEU A 514 35.59 30.92 0.53
CA LEU A 514 36.29 30.53 1.76
C LEU A 514 35.55 29.42 2.53
N ALA A 515 34.21 29.50 2.59
CA ALA A 515 33.40 28.44 3.21
C ALA A 515 33.56 27.09 2.52
N LEU A 516 33.60 27.09 1.19
CA LEU A 516 33.83 25.87 0.41
C LEU A 516 35.28 25.34 0.56
N ILE A 517 36.28 26.22 0.67
CA ILE A 517 37.66 25.81 0.97
C ILE A 517 37.76 25.14 2.35
N ALA A 518 37.05 25.67 3.35
CA ALA A 518 36.98 25.04 4.65
C ALA A 518 36.39 23.62 4.55
N LEU A 519 35.34 23.41 3.75
CA LEU A 519 34.79 22.08 3.48
C LEU A 519 35.83 21.16 2.82
N TYR A 520 36.49 21.63 1.77
CA TYR A 520 37.53 20.89 1.07
C TYR A 520 38.64 20.43 2.03
N ASN A 521 39.13 21.34 2.88
CA ASN A 521 40.21 21.03 3.82
C ASN A 521 39.74 20.09 4.95
N ALA A 522 38.56 20.33 5.52
CA ALA A 522 38.03 19.58 6.65
C ALA A 522 37.65 18.12 6.31
N THR A 523 37.40 17.85 5.02
CA THR A 523 36.94 16.54 4.56
C THR A 523 37.91 15.84 3.59
N ASN A 524 39.21 16.18 3.69
CA ASN A 524 40.29 15.56 2.94
C ASN A 524 40.15 15.68 1.40
N GLY A 525 39.83 16.89 0.94
CA GLY A 525 39.55 17.25 -0.45
C GLY A 525 40.57 16.82 -1.49
N SER A 526 41.84 16.71 -1.09
CA SER A 526 42.91 16.23 -1.96
C SER A 526 42.69 14.78 -2.42
N ASN A 527 41.92 14.00 -1.67
CA ASN A 527 41.61 12.59 -1.90
C ASN A 527 40.15 12.32 -2.31
N TRP A 528 39.36 13.37 -2.57
CA TRP A 528 38.02 13.21 -3.13
C TRP A 528 38.08 12.54 -4.51
N THR A 529 37.06 11.75 -4.84
CA THR A 529 36.95 11.04 -6.13
C THR A 529 36.91 12.03 -7.30
N ASN A 530 36.10 13.07 -7.18
CA ASN A 530 36.00 14.17 -8.13
C ASN A 530 36.26 15.50 -7.43
N LYS A 531 37.39 16.11 -7.80
CA LYS A 531 37.86 17.42 -7.34
C LYS A 531 38.03 18.40 -8.50
N THR A 532 37.31 18.19 -9.59
CA THR A 532 37.44 19.02 -10.80
C THR A 532 37.14 20.48 -10.48
N GLY A 533 38.05 21.38 -10.85
CA GLY A 533 37.95 22.82 -10.57
C GLY A 533 38.30 23.23 -9.14
N TRP A 534 38.36 22.32 -8.17
CA TRP A 534 38.66 22.66 -6.79
C TRP A 534 40.16 22.95 -6.59
N LEU A 535 40.49 24.19 -6.20
CA LEU A 535 41.82 24.63 -5.76
C LEU A 535 42.98 24.27 -6.73
N VAL A 536 42.83 24.62 -8.01
CA VAL A 536 43.85 24.38 -9.03
C VAL A 536 45.11 25.23 -8.75
N PRO A 537 46.32 24.63 -8.64
CA PRO A 537 47.54 25.38 -8.37
C PRO A 537 47.85 26.43 -9.45
N GLY A 538 48.04 27.69 -9.05
CA GLY A 538 48.41 28.80 -9.94
C GLY A 538 47.28 29.79 -10.27
N ASN A 539 46.03 29.51 -9.87
CA ASN A 539 44.89 30.41 -10.07
C ASN A 539 44.65 31.29 -8.82
N VAL A 540 45.07 32.55 -8.84
CA VAL A 540 44.72 33.53 -7.80
C VAL A 540 43.41 34.21 -8.20
N GLY A 541 42.32 33.90 -7.49
CA GLY A 541 40.96 34.43 -7.77
C GLY A 541 39.92 33.41 -8.27
N ASP A 542 40.10 32.13 -7.96
CA ASP A 542 39.29 31.01 -8.48
C ASP A 542 37.81 31.10 -8.08
N ASN A 543 36.92 31.28 -9.05
CA ASN A 543 35.48 31.42 -8.84
C ASN A 543 34.86 30.06 -8.44
N PRO A 544 34.27 29.91 -7.24
CA PRO A 544 33.74 28.64 -6.77
C PRO A 544 32.55 28.12 -7.60
N CYS A 545 31.90 28.98 -8.39
CA CYS A 545 30.77 28.59 -9.24
C CYS A 545 31.15 27.62 -10.37
N GLY A 546 32.46 27.46 -10.66
CA GLY A 546 32.98 26.48 -11.61
C GLY A 546 33.45 25.18 -10.96
N TRP A 547 33.39 25.05 -9.63
CA TRP A 547 33.84 23.86 -8.92
C TRP A 547 32.82 22.73 -9.06
N TYR A 548 33.32 21.50 -9.19
CA TYR A 548 32.46 20.33 -9.29
C TYR A 548 31.46 20.28 -8.13
N GLY A 549 30.17 20.16 -8.46
CA GLY A 549 29.10 20.11 -7.49
C GLY A 549 28.61 21.45 -6.95
N VAL A 550 29.16 22.58 -7.42
CA VAL A 550 28.76 23.93 -7.00
C VAL A 550 27.99 24.62 -8.13
N SER A 551 26.94 25.36 -7.79
CA SER A 551 26.32 26.31 -8.74
C SER A 551 25.92 27.59 -8.01
N CYS A 552 25.93 28.68 -8.75
CA CYS A 552 25.65 30.01 -8.21
C CYS A 552 24.44 30.66 -8.88
N THR A 553 23.71 31.44 -8.09
CA THR A 553 22.63 32.32 -8.55
C THR A 553 22.98 33.73 -8.10
N ASN A 554 22.93 34.71 -9.01
CA ASN A 554 23.29 36.11 -8.72
C ASN A 554 24.69 36.26 -8.07
N GLY A 555 25.68 35.48 -8.54
CA GLY A 555 27.05 35.57 -8.01
C GLY A 555 27.24 35.03 -6.60
N ARG A 556 26.30 34.24 -6.06
CA ARG A 556 26.38 33.57 -4.75
C ARG A 556 26.09 32.09 -4.89
N VAL A 557 26.75 31.27 -4.09
CA VAL A 557 26.55 29.81 -4.10
C VAL A 557 25.13 29.49 -3.67
N SER A 558 24.37 28.91 -4.59
CA SER A 558 22.96 28.55 -4.40
C SER A 558 22.74 27.04 -4.39
N TYR A 559 23.72 26.26 -4.86
CA TYR A 559 23.67 24.79 -4.90
C TYR A 559 25.03 24.20 -4.54
N LEU A 560 25.03 23.21 -3.66
CA LEU A 560 26.21 22.43 -3.28
C LEU A 560 25.87 20.94 -3.20
N SER A 561 26.57 20.13 -3.98
CA SER A 561 26.46 18.67 -4.00
C SER A 561 27.82 18.00 -3.98
N SER A 562 28.06 17.11 -3.02
CA SER A 562 29.26 16.26 -2.95
C SER A 562 28.90 14.84 -2.55
N ASN A 563 27.85 14.31 -3.17
CA ASN A 563 27.40 12.94 -2.98
C ASN A 563 28.42 11.95 -3.56
N ASP A 564 28.61 10.81 -2.90
CA ASP A 564 29.46 9.69 -3.36
C ASP A 564 30.85 10.17 -3.84
N ASN A 565 31.52 10.98 -3.00
CA ASN A 565 32.76 11.65 -3.38
C ASN A 565 33.94 11.32 -2.46
N ASN A 566 33.78 10.27 -1.64
CA ASN A 566 34.78 9.78 -0.69
C ASN A 566 35.26 10.84 0.31
N LEU A 567 34.32 11.65 0.85
CA LEU A 567 34.64 12.63 1.90
C LEU A 567 35.05 11.91 3.20
N VAL A 568 36.15 12.37 3.81
CA VAL A 568 36.71 11.81 5.05
C VAL A 568 36.97 12.94 6.05
N GLY A 569 36.41 12.87 7.25
CA GLY A 569 36.56 13.93 8.27
C GLY A 569 35.21 14.39 8.79
N ALA A 570 35.07 15.67 9.12
CA ALA A 570 33.84 16.27 9.66
C ALA A 570 33.39 17.49 8.85
N LEU A 571 32.09 17.80 8.92
CA LEU A 571 31.53 19.01 8.31
C LEU A 571 31.98 20.25 9.09
N PRO A 572 32.52 21.30 8.43
CA PRO A 572 32.97 22.51 9.12
C PRO A 572 31.84 23.50 9.39
N MET A 573 32.01 24.36 10.41
CA MET A 573 31.00 25.37 10.79
C MET A 573 30.83 26.46 9.72
N GLU A 574 31.87 26.70 8.93
CA GLU A 574 31.93 27.71 7.87
C GLU A 574 30.90 27.46 6.76
N LEU A 575 30.38 26.23 6.62
CA LEU A 575 29.25 25.95 5.72
C LEU A 575 28.03 26.83 6.00
N GLY A 576 27.84 27.27 7.25
CA GLY A 576 26.78 28.19 7.64
C GLY A 576 26.91 29.61 7.04
N LEU A 577 28.01 29.94 6.37
CA LEU A 577 28.22 31.23 5.71
C LEU A 577 27.59 31.31 4.30
N LEU A 578 27.20 30.17 3.72
CA LEU A 578 26.59 30.07 2.39
C LEU A 578 25.11 30.54 2.41
N ASP A 579 24.84 31.75 2.86
CA ASP A 579 23.50 32.25 3.21
C ASP A 579 22.48 32.30 2.04
N LYS A 580 22.94 32.13 0.78
CA LYS A 580 22.09 32.01 -0.41
C LYS A 580 21.89 30.56 -0.88
N LEU A 581 22.43 29.59 -0.16
CA LEU A 581 22.32 28.18 -0.50
C LEU A 581 20.85 27.72 -0.45
N ASN A 582 20.39 27.17 -1.56
CA ASN A 582 19.04 26.64 -1.71
C ASN A 582 18.99 25.11 -1.57
N ILE A 583 20.04 24.42 -2.02
CA ILE A 583 20.17 22.96 -1.93
C ILE A 583 21.55 22.60 -1.39
N LEU A 584 21.57 21.76 -0.36
CA LEU A 584 22.77 21.13 0.21
C LEU A 584 22.59 19.61 0.19
N SER A 585 23.44 18.92 -0.58
CA SER A 585 23.45 17.45 -0.65
C SER A 585 24.85 16.89 -0.46
N ILE A 586 25.06 16.19 0.65
CA ILE A 586 26.30 15.48 0.97
C ILE A 586 25.91 14.09 1.48
N SER A 587 25.70 13.16 0.55
CA SER A 587 25.18 11.82 0.85
C SER A 587 26.10 10.72 0.34
N TYR A 588 25.98 9.52 0.90
CA TYR A 588 26.77 8.34 0.50
C TYR A 588 28.28 8.55 0.63
N ASN A 589 28.74 9.20 1.71
CA ASN A 589 30.15 9.26 2.08
C ASN A 589 30.36 8.51 3.41
N PRO A 590 30.59 7.19 3.38
CA PRO A 590 30.60 6.35 4.60
C PRO A 590 31.75 6.67 5.57
N GLN A 591 32.75 7.44 5.14
CA GLN A 591 33.87 7.90 5.96
C GLN A 591 33.70 9.34 6.50
N LEU A 592 32.59 10.01 6.17
CA LEU A 592 32.23 11.30 6.74
C LEU A 592 31.65 11.09 8.14
N THR A 593 32.29 11.69 9.14
CA THR A 593 32.06 11.51 10.58
C THR A 593 31.82 12.85 11.27
N GLY A 594 31.73 12.86 12.60
CA GLY A 594 31.55 14.08 13.39
C GLY A 594 30.09 14.55 13.47
N GLU A 595 29.88 15.64 14.20
CA GLU A 595 28.55 16.20 14.44
C GLU A 595 28.07 17.07 13.29
N ILE A 596 26.75 17.22 13.17
CA ILE A 596 26.14 18.20 12.27
C ILE A 596 26.38 19.60 12.86
N PRO A 597 27.03 20.54 12.15
CA PRO A 597 27.31 21.87 12.68
C PRO A 597 26.03 22.67 12.96
N THR A 598 25.92 23.28 14.14
CA THR A 598 24.77 24.13 14.51
C THR A 598 24.60 25.33 13.56
N SER A 599 25.71 25.81 12.98
CA SER A 599 25.74 26.89 12.00
C SER A 599 24.97 26.59 10.71
N LEU A 600 24.67 25.33 10.39
CA LEU A 600 23.77 25.01 9.27
C LEU A 600 22.37 25.62 9.45
N GLY A 601 21.95 25.91 10.69
CA GLY A 601 20.72 26.65 10.95
C GLY A 601 20.71 28.10 10.45
N ASN A 602 21.86 28.65 10.03
CA ASN A 602 21.94 30.00 9.44
C ASN A 602 21.48 30.04 7.97
N LEU A 603 21.36 28.88 7.31
CA LEU A 603 21.08 28.77 5.88
C LEU A 603 19.59 28.93 5.55
N THR A 604 18.99 30.05 5.95
CA THR A 604 17.52 30.26 5.92
C THR A 604 16.86 30.20 4.53
N ASN A 605 17.63 30.24 3.45
CA ASN A 605 17.15 30.06 2.07
C ASN A 605 17.11 28.58 1.60
N LEU A 606 17.55 27.66 2.45
CA LEU A 606 17.64 26.24 2.13
C LEU A 606 16.24 25.64 1.99
N THR A 607 16.00 24.99 0.86
CA THR A 607 14.75 24.27 0.57
C THR A 607 14.92 22.76 0.61
N PHE A 608 16.16 22.26 0.52
CA PHE A 608 16.46 20.83 0.58
C PHE A 608 17.81 20.57 1.27
N LEU A 609 17.78 19.73 2.30
CA LEU A 609 18.95 19.27 3.04
C LEU A 609 19.03 17.75 3.02
N ASN A 610 20.12 17.23 2.45
CA ASN A 610 20.33 15.80 2.27
C ASN A 610 21.71 15.38 2.81
N LEU A 611 21.70 14.56 3.85
CA LEU A 611 22.87 14.02 4.56
C LEU A 611 22.79 12.49 4.71
N ILE A 612 22.10 11.81 3.80
CA ILE A 612 21.84 10.36 3.82
C ILE A 612 23.13 9.54 3.77
N ALA A 613 23.16 8.40 4.46
CA ALA A 613 24.19 7.36 4.31
C ALA A 613 25.62 7.90 4.51
N ASN A 614 25.83 8.59 5.62
CA ASN A 614 27.16 8.95 6.14
C ASN A 614 27.34 8.29 7.51
N ASN A 615 28.43 8.60 8.21
CA ASN A 615 28.68 8.14 9.57
C ASN A 615 28.64 9.31 10.57
N LEU A 616 27.73 10.26 10.34
CA LEU A 616 27.55 11.44 11.20
C LEU A 616 27.04 11.02 12.58
N THR A 617 27.59 11.62 13.63
CA THR A 617 27.33 11.30 15.04
C THR A 617 26.71 12.49 15.77
N GLY A 618 26.37 12.31 17.05
CA GLY A 618 25.87 13.39 17.91
C GLY A 618 24.41 13.74 17.65
N ASN A 619 23.95 14.83 18.26
CA ASN A 619 22.55 15.22 18.22
C ASN A 619 22.20 15.93 16.90
N ILE A 620 20.94 15.83 16.50
CA ILE A 620 20.39 16.74 15.49
C ILE A 620 20.34 18.16 16.12
N PRO A 621 20.99 19.19 15.51
CA PRO A 621 20.95 20.55 16.05
C PRO A 621 19.55 21.14 16.06
N ALA A 622 19.18 21.81 17.15
CA ALA A 622 17.89 22.49 17.27
C ALA A 622 17.75 23.65 16.26
N GLU A 623 18.86 24.26 15.89
CA GLU A 623 18.98 25.36 14.94
C GLU A 623 18.51 24.98 13.53
N ILE A 624 18.44 23.68 13.18
CA ILE A 624 17.82 23.23 11.93
C ILE A 624 16.34 23.65 11.86
N GLY A 625 15.68 23.82 13.01
CA GLY A 625 14.33 24.39 13.08
C GLY A 625 14.21 25.84 12.61
N ASN A 626 15.32 26.56 12.38
CA ASN A 626 15.32 27.91 11.79
C ASN A 626 15.12 27.90 10.27
N LEU A 627 15.27 26.75 9.61
CA LEU A 627 15.23 26.60 8.16
C LEU A 627 13.79 26.53 7.62
N ILE A 628 12.95 27.51 7.95
CA ILE A 628 11.50 27.48 7.70
C ILE A 628 11.08 27.28 6.23
N GLY A 629 12.00 27.54 5.28
CA GLY A 629 11.82 27.30 3.84
C GLY A 629 11.98 25.83 3.40
N LEU A 630 12.40 24.94 4.31
CA LEU A 630 12.78 23.58 3.97
C LEU A 630 11.57 22.74 3.55
N THR A 631 11.68 22.08 2.40
CA THR A 631 10.66 21.19 1.82
C THR A 631 11.04 19.72 1.89
N GLY A 632 12.32 19.39 2.03
CA GLY A 632 12.80 18.03 2.29
C GLY A 632 14.01 18.00 3.22
N LEU A 633 13.97 17.10 4.21
CA LEU A 633 15.00 16.87 5.22
C LEU A 633 15.30 15.38 5.33
N ASN A 634 16.47 14.97 4.82
CA ASN A 634 16.88 13.57 4.81
C ASN A 634 18.20 13.38 5.56
N MET A 635 18.19 12.61 6.64
CA MET A 635 19.36 12.30 7.47
C MET A 635 19.44 10.82 7.85
N TYR A 636 18.76 9.96 7.09
CA TYR A 636 18.68 8.53 7.39
C TYR A 636 20.00 7.80 7.10
N GLN A 637 20.18 6.62 7.72
CA GLN A 637 21.43 5.83 7.66
C GLN A 637 22.65 6.64 8.13
N ASN A 638 22.62 7.08 9.39
CA ASN A 638 23.75 7.70 10.09
C ASN A 638 23.88 7.11 11.51
N ALA A 639 24.77 7.68 12.33
CA ALA A 639 24.92 7.36 13.75
C ALA A 639 24.41 8.50 14.65
N LEU A 640 23.40 9.25 14.20
CA LEU A 640 22.82 10.37 14.96
C LEU A 640 22.13 9.85 16.22
N SER A 641 22.34 10.53 17.34
CA SER A 641 21.87 10.12 18.66
C SER A 641 21.11 11.25 19.37
N GLY A 642 20.71 11.01 20.61
CA GLY A 642 19.92 11.96 21.39
C GLY A 642 18.48 12.09 20.90
N ASN A 643 17.78 13.10 21.43
CA ASN A 643 16.36 13.29 21.15
C ASN A 643 16.15 14.03 19.82
N ILE A 644 15.02 13.76 19.17
CA ILE A 644 14.54 14.60 18.06
C ILE A 644 14.22 16.00 18.62
N PRO A 645 14.83 17.09 18.11
CA PRO A 645 14.53 18.44 18.58
C PRO A 645 13.10 18.85 18.24
N TRP A 646 12.37 19.41 19.22
CA TRP A 646 11.00 19.87 19.01
C TRP A 646 10.90 21.03 18.00
N GLN A 647 11.99 21.79 17.84
CA GLN A 647 12.12 22.89 16.90
C GLN A 647 11.96 22.45 15.44
N LEU A 648 12.16 21.17 15.12
CA LEU A 648 11.86 20.65 13.78
C LEU A 648 10.37 20.82 13.41
N GLY A 649 9.48 20.97 14.41
CA GLY A 649 8.07 21.30 14.18
C GLY A 649 7.83 22.68 13.54
N ASN A 650 8.84 23.57 13.53
CA ASN A 650 8.74 24.88 12.88
C ASN A 650 8.80 24.80 11.34
N LEU A 651 9.20 23.67 10.77
CA LEU A 651 9.45 23.48 9.33
C LEU A 651 8.15 23.21 8.55
N VAL A 652 7.17 24.11 8.65
CA VAL A 652 5.79 23.86 8.19
C VAL A 652 5.63 23.58 6.68
N LEU A 653 6.63 23.92 5.85
CA LEU A 653 6.66 23.64 4.41
C LEU A 653 7.22 22.24 4.06
N LEU A 654 7.68 21.50 5.07
CA LEU A 654 8.32 20.20 4.89
C LEU A 654 7.33 19.17 4.35
N ARG A 655 7.70 18.52 3.25
CA ARG A 655 6.91 17.49 2.56
C ARG A 655 7.36 16.07 2.89
N SER A 656 8.63 15.91 3.24
CA SER A 656 9.23 14.63 3.64
C SER A 656 10.22 14.83 4.78
N LEU A 657 10.08 14.04 5.84
CA LEU A 657 11.00 13.95 6.98
C LEU A 657 11.46 12.50 7.14
N SER A 658 12.74 12.24 6.90
CA SER A 658 13.31 10.90 6.99
C SER A 658 14.54 10.89 7.89
N LEU A 659 14.38 10.28 9.07
CA LEU A 659 15.40 10.13 10.12
C LEU A 659 15.69 8.65 10.45
N ASN A 660 15.23 7.72 9.60
CA ASN A 660 15.32 6.30 9.87
C ASN A 660 16.77 5.77 9.92
N SER A 661 16.95 4.60 10.52
CA SER A 661 18.27 3.95 10.63
C SER A 661 19.32 4.86 11.28
N ASN A 662 19.02 5.31 12.50
CA ASN A 662 19.88 6.12 13.35
C ASN A 662 19.85 5.56 14.79
N GLN A 663 20.46 6.28 15.75
CA GLN A 663 20.50 5.94 17.17
C GLN A 663 19.65 6.91 18.03
N LEU A 664 18.62 7.53 17.44
CA LEU A 664 17.81 8.55 18.11
C LEU A 664 17.01 7.94 19.28
N THR A 665 16.93 8.67 20.38
CA THR A 665 16.28 8.27 21.64
C THR A 665 15.18 9.26 22.05
N GLY A 666 14.58 9.06 23.22
CA GLY A 666 13.53 9.92 23.74
C GLY A 666 12.18 9.72 23.05
N SER A 667 11.21 10.58 23.34
CA SER A 667 9.87 10.52 22.75
C SER A 667 9.78 11.32 21.45
N ILE A 668 8.81 10.94 20.61
CA ILE A 668 8.48 11.72 19.41
C ILE A 668 7.90 13.08 19.86
N PRO A 669 8.48 14.23 19.48
CA PRO A 669 7.99 15.54 19.89
C PRO A 669 6.58 15.82 19.35
N THR A 670 5.69 16.37 20.19
CA THR A 670 4.32 16.71 19.79
C THR A 670 4.30 17.80 18.70
N GLN A 671 5.30 18.66 18.67
CA GLN A 671 5.44 19.76 17.72
C GLN A 671 5.57 19.29 16.26
N LEU A 672 6.00 18.05 16.02
CA LEU A 672 6.02 17.47 14.67
C LEU A 672 4.61 17.37 14.05
N GLY A 673 3.55 17.38 14.86
CA GLY A 673 2.17 17.49 14.38
C GLY A 673 1.83 18.82 13.69
N SER A 674 2.71 19.83 13.75
CA SER A 674 2.52 21.14 13.10
C SER A 674 2.93 21.16 11.63
N LEU A 675 3.55 20.08 11.13
CA LEU A 675 4.10 19.97 9.77
C LEU A 675 3.00 19.73 8.72
N SER A 676 2.13 20.71 8.53
CA SER A 676 0.88 20.57 7.74
C SER A 676 1.04 20.11 6.28
N GLN A 677 2.21 20.28 5.67
CA GLN A 677 2.49 19.87 4.28
C GLN A 677 3.13 18.48 4.19
N LEU A 678 3.35 17.79 5.32
CA LEU A 678 4.09 16.54 5.37
C LEU A 678 3.30 15.40 4.73
N THR A 679 3.92 14.77 3.74
CA THR A 679 3.36 13.62 3.00
C THR A 679 3.99 12.30 3.42
N ARG A 680 5.22 12.35 3.95
CA ARG A 680 5.93 11.18 4.48
C ARG A 680 6.68 11.52 5.76
N LEU A 681 6.47 10.68 6.79
CA LEU A 681 7.22 10.70 8.04
C LEU A 681 7.84 9.32 8.27
N ASP A 682 9.17 9.25 8.25
CA ASP A 682 9.92 8.00 8.44
C ASP A 682 10.90 8.15 9.61
N LEU A 683 10.53 7.57 10.76
CA LEU A 683 11.32 7.52 11.99
C LEU A 683 11.73 6.08 12.34
N SER A 684 11.61 5.16 11.39
CA SER A 684 11.83 3.73 11.61
C SER A 684 13.28 3.39 11.98
N THR A 685 13.51 2.24 12.62
CA THR A 685 14.87 1.76 12.98
C THR A 685 15.64 2.80 13.82
N ASN A 686 15.12 3.12 14.99
CA ASN A 686 15.72 4.00 16.00
C ASN A 686 15.46 3.44 17.41
N ASN A 687 15.84 4.17 18.46
CA ASN A 687 15.58 3.83 19.86
C ASN A 687 14.49 4.75 20.48
N LEU A 688 13.51 5.20 19.68
CA LEU A 688 12.47 6.11 20.16
C LEU A 688 11.53 5.38 21.12
N SER A 689 11.11 6.07 22.18
CA SER A 689 10.32 5.53 23.29
C SER A 689 9.09 6.41 23.57
N GLY A 690 8.31 6.06 24.59
CA GLY A 690 7.05 6.75 24.90
C GLY A 690 5.92 6.41 23.92
N SER A 691 4.82 7.15 23.97
CA SER A 691 3.64 6.90 23.15
C SER A 691 3.66 7.64 21.82
N ILE A 692 2.91 7.13 20.83
CA ILE A 692 2.62 7.84 19.58
C ILE A 692 1.85 9.13 19.92
N PRO A 693 2.38 10.34 19.63
CA PRO A 693 1.72 11.59 19.99
C PRO A 693 0.43 11.78 19.20
N LEU A 694 -0.64 12.18 19.90
CA LEU A 694 -1.94 12.49 19.28
C LEU A 694 -1.83 13.58 18.20
N SER A 695 -0.92 14.54 18.36
CA SER A 695 -0.72 15.62 17.40
C SER A 695 -0.30 15.15 16.01
N LEU A 696 0.32 13.96 15.86
CA LEU A 696 0.65 13.41 14.53
C LEU A 696 -0.60 13.12 13.69
N THR A 697 -1.76 12.94 14.33
CA THR A 697 -3.03 12.71 13.65
C THR A 697 -3.59 13.97 12.98
N SER A 698 -2.97 15.14 13.21
CA SER A 698 -3.31 16.40 12.54
C SER A 698 -2.66 16.57 11.16
N LEU A 699 -1.76 15.67 10.76
CA LEU A 699 -1.00 15.74 9.52
C LEU A 699 -1.83 15.27 8.30
N SER A 700 -2.84 16.04 7.90
CA SER A 700 -3.85 15.61 6.92
C SER A 700 -3.32 15.25 5.52
N GLN A 701 -2.12 15.70 5.15
CA GLN A 701 -1.48 15.37 3.87
C GLN A 701 -0.65 14.07 3.89
N LEU A 702 -0.54 13.43 5.07
CA LEU A 702 0.33 12.28 5.28
C LEU A 702 -0.17 11.06 4.52
N LYS A 703 0.70 10.49 3.68
CA LYS A 703 0.49 9.28 2.88
C LYS A 703 1.24 8.07 3.46
N GLY A 704 2.38 8.31 4.09
CA GLY A 704 3.19 7.26 4.69
C GLY A 704 3.67 7.64 6.09
N LEU A 705 3.40 6.76 7.06
CA LEU A 705 3.91 6.86 8.43
C LEU A 705 4.64 5.58 8.79
N SER A 706 5.96 5.70 8.99
CA SER A 706 6.82 4.60 9.40
C SER A 706 7.45 4.88 10.76
N LEU A 707 7.02 4.11 11.76
CA LEU A 707 7.49 4.16 13.15
C LEU A 707 8.04 2.78 13.60
N ASP A 708 8.22 1.85 12.67
CA ASP A 708 8.64 0.48 12.94
C ASP A 708 10.08 0.37 13.45
N TYR A 709 10.39 -0.72 14.16
CA TYR A 709 11.70 -0.94 14.80
C TYR A 709 12.10 0.20 15.75
N ASN A 710 11.28 0.42 16.76
CA ASN A 710 11.50 1.37 17.85
C ASN A 710 11.08 0.74 19.20
N GLN A 711 11.07 1.52 20.28
CA GLN A 711 10.65 1.13 21.63
C GLN A 711 9.34 1.82 22.04
N LEU A 712 8.46 2.13 21.08
CA LEU A 712 7.22 2.86 21.35
C LEU A 712 6.25 2.01 22.18
N THR A 713 5.58 2.65 23.13
CA THR A 713 4.67 2.05 24.12
C THR A 713 3.29 2.70 24.06
N GLY A 714 2.34 2.20 24.85
CA GLY A 714 0.98 2.73 24.88
C GLY A 714 0.13 2.28 23.68
N SER A 715 -1.08 2.84 23.58
CA SER A 715 -2.05 2.47 22.55
C SER A 715 -1.89 3.25 21.26
N ILE A 716 -2.37 2.66 20.16
CA ILE A 716 -2.54 3.37 18.88
C ILE A 716 -3.68 4.40 19.05
N PRO A 717 -3.45 5.71 18.83
CA PRO A 717 -4.51 6.73 18.93
C PRO A 717 -5.64 6.45 17.94
N ALA A 718 -6.91 6.56 18.36
CA ALA A 718 -8.04 6.32 17.48
C ALA A 718 -8.14 7.38 16.36
N GLU A 719 -7.68 8.60 16.64
CA GLU A 719 -7.64 9.72 15.72
C GLU A 719 -6.68 9.50 14.55
N ILE A 720 -5.88 8.42 14.54
CA ILE A 720 -5.09 8.01 13.37
C ILE A 720 -5.96 7.87 12.11
N GLY A 721 -7.24 7.55 12.26
CA GLY A 721 -8.22 7.51 11.17
C GLY A 721 -8.53 8.85 10.52
N ASN A 722 -8.18 9.99 11.15
CA ASN A 722 -8.34 11.33 10.58
C ASN A 722 -7.35 11.59 9.43
N LEU A 723 -6.32 10.76 9.28
CA LEU A 723 -5.31 10.87 8.22
C LEU A 723 -5.87 10.31 6.90
N SER A 724 -6.79 11.05 6.29
CA SER A 724 -7.59 10.59 5.13
C SER A 724 -6.78 10.21 3.89
N ASN A 725 -5.57 10.77 3.73
CA ASN A 725 -4.66 10.49 2.62
C ASN A 725 -3.69 9.32 2.89
N MET A 726 -3.78 8.67 4.05
CA MET A 726 -2.88 7.60 4.45
C MET A 726 -2.96 6.42 3.47
N GLN A 727 -1.80 5.94 3.03
CA GLN A 727 -1.62 4.80 2.14
C GLN A 727 -0.85 3.67 2.83
N SER A 728 0.14 4.02 3.65
CA SER A 728 0.98 3.05 4.35
C SER A 728 1.23 3.43 5.81
N LEU A 729 0.96 2.48 6.72
CA LEU A 729 1.15 2.61 8.16
C LEU A 729 1.98 1.44 8.69
N TRP A 730 3.22 1.73 9.10
CA TRP A 730 4.16 0.75 9.62
C TRP A 730 4.42 1.02 11.10
N LEU A 731 3.91 0.16 11.97
CA LEU A 731 4.03 0.24 13.43
C LEU A 731 4.70 -1.00 14.05
N ASN A 732 5.17 -1.92 13.22
CA ASN A 732 5.71 -3.20 13.65
C ASN A 732 7.02 -3.09 14.43
N ASN A 733 7.39 -4.13 15.19
CA ASN A 733 8.59 -4.14 16.03
C ASN A 733 8.62 -2.98 17.03
N ASN A 734 7.61 -2.92 17.89
CA ASN A 734 7.47 -1.95 18.98
C ASN A 734 6.88 -2.64 20.23
N HIS A 735 6.54 -1.86 21.25
CA HIS A 735 5.90 -2.31 22.50
C HIS A 735 4.48 -1.75 22.63
N LEU A 736 3.77 -1.54 21.51
CA LEU A 736 2.42 -0.98 21.51
C LEU A 736 1.43 -1.95 22.15
N THR A 737 0.53 -1.45 22.99
CA THR A 737 -0.45 -2.21 23.77
C THR A 737 -1.89 -1.79 23.45
N GLY A 738 -2.87 -2.48 24.02
CA GLY A 738 -4.29 -2.16 23.81
C GLY A 738 -4.85 -2.74 22.52
N SER A 739 -6.06 -2.32 22.17
CA SER A 739 -6.76 -2.79 20.97
C SER A 739 -6.45 -1.98 19.72
N VAL A 740 -6.67 -2.59 18.56
CA VAL A 740 -6.58 -1.88 17.27
C VAL A 740 -7.82 -1.00 17.12
N PRO A 741 -7.67 0.34 17.00
CA PRO A 741 -8.82 1.23 16.92
C PRO A 741 -9.60 1.00 15.61
N PRO A 742 -10.94 0.94 15.63
CA PRO A 742 -11.74 0.71 14.43
C PRO A 742 -11.53 1.74 13.32
N SER A 743 -11.20 2.97 13.68
CA SER A 743 -10.89 4.06 12.77
C SER A 743 -9.57 3.90 12.01
N ILE A 744 -8.72 2.93 12.36
CA ILE A 744 -7.43 2.71 11.67
C ILE A 744 -7.61 2.41 10.17
N VAL A 745 -8.78 1.89 9.78
CA VAL A 745 -9.16 1.58 8.39
C VAL A 745 -10.07 2.64 7.75
N SER A 746 -10.29 3.78 8.42
CA SER A 746 -11.07 4.89 7.85
C SER A 746 -10.45 5.52 6.59
N PRO A 747 -9.10 5.64 6.45
CA PRO A 747 -8.52 6.18 5.23
C PRO A 747 -8.78 5.28 4.02
N ALA A 748 -9.53 5.79 3.04
CA ALA A 748 -9.94 5.02 1.85
C ALA A 748 -8.77 4.59 0.95
N GLY A 749 -7.61 5.24 1.08
CA GLY A 749 -6.39 4.93 0.33
C GLY A 749 -5.45 3.94 1.01
N LEU A 750 -5.77 3.40 2.19
CA LEU A 750 -4.87 2.54 2.96
C LEU A 750 -4.65 1.20 2.26
N THR A 751 -3.44 0.96 1.79
CA THR A 751 -3.04 -0.29 1.11
C THR A 751 -2.07 -1.13 1.93
N SER A 752 -1.39 -0.55 2.91
CA SER A 752 -0.37 -1.25 3.70
C SER A 752 -0.50 -0.94 5.19
N LEU A 753 -0.68 -1.99 6.00
CA LEU A 753 -0.85 -1.91 7.44
C LEU A 753 -0.01 -3.00 8.13
N ASN A 754 1.09 -2.61 8.77
CA ASN A 754 1.93 -3.57 9.49
C ASN A 754 1.92 -3.28 10.99
N LEU A 755 1.29 -4.18 11.75
CA LEU A 755 1.16 -4.13 13.21
C LEU A 755 1.98 -5.24 13.89
N ALA A 756 2.72 -6.04 13.14
CA ALA A 756 3.38 -7.24 13.65
C ALA A 756 4.41 -6.93 14.76
N TYR A 757 4.77 -7.93 15.57
CA TYR A 757 5.79 -7.79 16.63
C TYR A 757 5.48 -6.63 17.59
N ASN A 758 4.31 -6.70 18.23
CA ASN A 758 3.84 -5.74 19.24
C ASN A 758 3.14 -6.49 20.40
N LEU A 759 2.49 -5.76 21.31
CA LEU A 759 1.73 -6.31 22.44
C LEU A 759 0.22 -6.03 22.29
N LEU A 760 -0.27 -5.84 21.05
CA LEU A 760 -1.67 -5.51 20.76
C LEU A 760 -2.57 -6.72 21.02
N SER A 761 -3.79 -6.46 21.49
CA SER A 761 -4.77 -7.49 21.85
C SER A 761 -6.19 -7.11 21.43
N GLY A 762 -7.18 -7.95 21.76
CA GLY A 762 -8.58 -7.70 21.43
C GLY A 762 -8.94 -8.03 19.98
N THR A 763 -9.98 -7.39 19.45
CA THR A 763 -10.49 -7.63 18.10
C THR A 763 -9.82 -6.72 17.08
N ILE A 764 -9.50 -7.24 15.90
CA ILE A 764 -9.10 -6.44 14.74
C ILE A 764 -10.39 -5.98 14.04
N PRO A 765 -10.55 -4.67 13.74
CA PRO A 765 -11.73 -4.19 13.04
C PRO A 765 -11.82 -4.79 11.62
N PRO A 766 -13.01 -4.80 11.00
CA PRO A 766 -13.17 -5.28 9.63
C PRO A 766 -12.26 -4.51 8.67
N LEU A 767 -11.38 -5.21 7.95
CA LEU A 767 -10.41 -4.63 7.02
C LEU A 767 -11.03 -4.34 5.63
N THR A 768 -12.31 -3.97 5.57
CA THR A 768 -13.10 -3.89 4.33
C THR A 768 -12.59 -2.82 3.37
N ASN A 769 -12.02 -1.73 3.88
CA ASN A 769 -11.50 -0.62 3.08
C ASN A 769 -10.10 -0.86 2.52
N ILE A 770 -9.39 -1.89 3.01
CA ILE A 770 -8.09 -2.28 2.46
C ILE A 770 -8.35 -3.16 1.23
N PRO A 771 -7.79 -2.86 0.05
CA PRO A 771 -8.00 -3.67 -1.15
C PRO A 771 -7.50 -5.10 -0.96
N ALA A 772 -7.97 -6.06 -1.78
CA ALA A 772 -7.53 -7.46 -1.66
C ALA A 772 -6.04 -7.66 -1.98
N SER A 773 -5.44 -6.75 -2.76
CA SER A 773 -4.00 -6.66 -3.01
C SER A 773 -3.22 -5.91 -1.92
N GLY A 774 -3.91 -5.43 -0.88
CA GLY A 774 -3.29 -4.72 0.23
C GLY A 774 -2.45 -5.65 1.11
N TYR A 775 -1.42 -5.08 1.74
CA TYR A 775 -0.50 -5.78 2.62
C TYR A 775 -0.87 -5.57 4.09
N VAL A 776 -1.24 -6.62 4.82
CA VAL A 776 -1.60 -6.55 6.23
C VAL A 776 -0.92 -7.64 7.05
N ARG A 777 -0.17 -7.24 8.08
CA ARG A 777 0.46 -8.16 9.04
C ARG A 777 0.12 -7.83 10.48
N VAL A 778 -0.21 -8.87 11.24
CA VAL A 778 -0.61 -8.81 12.65
C VAL A 778 0.01 -9.93 13.49
N ASP A 779 0.94 -10.71 12.92
CA ASP A 779 1.67 -11.75 13.63
C ASP A 779 2.54 -11.20 14.77
N ASN A 780 2.95 -12.07 15.69
CA ASN A 780 3.74 -11.74 16.88
C ASN A 780 3.08 -10.65 17.75
N ASN A 781 1.77 -10.75 17.98
CA ASN A 781 0.98 -9.91 18.89
C ASN A 781 0.31 -10.75 19.98
N ARG A 782 -0.76 -10.26 20.62
CA ARG A 782 -1.59 -10.97 21.61
C ARG A 782 -3.04 -11.13 21.11
N PHE A 783 -3.24 -11.28 19.81
CA PHE A 783 -4.58 -11.50 19.24
C PHE A 783 -5.06 -12.93 19.43
N ASN A 784 -6.37 -13.10 19.56
CA ASN A 784 -7.05 -14.38 19.54
C ASN A 784 -7.87 -14.55 18.25
N PHE A 785 -8.63 -15.64 18.09
CA PHE A 785 -9.35 -15.89 16.84
C PHE A 785 -10.45 -14.85 16.53
N SER A 786 -10.99 -14.13 17.53
CA SER A 786 -12.07 -13.15 17.32
C SER A 786 -11.66 -12.00 16.39
N GLY A 787 -10.39 -11.60 16.42
CA GLY A 787 -9.87 -10.56 15.53
C GLY A 787 -9.44 -11.08 14.15
N ILE A 788 -9.17 -12.38 14.04
CA ILE A 788 -8.49 -12.96 12.87
C ILE A 788 -9.49 -13.66 11.93
N GLU A 789 -10.46 -14.38 12.48
CA GLU A 789 -11.41 -15.21 11.72
C GLU A 789 -12.20 -14.41 10.69
N SER A 790 -12.67 -13.21 11.05
CA SER A 790 -13.44 -12.32 10.18
C SER A 790 -12.60 -11.61 9.11
N ASN A 791 -11.28 -11.55 9.27
CA ASN A 791 -10.36 -10.81 8.41
C ASN A 791 -9.39 -11.72 7.63
N ILE A 792 -9.57 -13.03 7.69
CA ILE A 792 -8.57 -14.01 7.25
C ILE A 792 -8.11 -13.84 5.80
N THR A 793 -9.02 -13.42 4.91
CA THR A 793 -8.73 -13.23 3.48
C THR A 793 -7.91 -11.96 3.19
N LYS A 794 -7.69 -11.11 4.19
CA LYS A 794 -6.99 -9.83 4.09
C LYS A 794 -5.64 -9.81 4.82
N LEU A 795 -5.31 -10.87 5.57
CA LEU A 795 -4.11 -10.93 6.41
C LEU A 795 -3.02 -11.76 5.70
N ASP A 796 -1.89 -11.13 5.37
CA ASP A 796 -0.72 -11.80 4.82
C ASP A 796 0.02 -12.63 5.88
N SER A 797 0.00 -12.18 7.13
CA SER A 797 0.60 -12.91 8.25
C SER A 797 -0.08 -12.57 9.57
N TYR A 798 -0.47 -13.62 10.29
CA TYR A 798 -1.17 -13.52 11.58
C TYR A 798 -0.70 -14.57 12.60
N SER A 799 0.35 -15.33 12.29
CA SER A 799 0.92 -16.39 13.12
C SER A 799 2.44 -16.23 13.22
N PRO A 800 3.06 -16.40 14.40
CA PRO A 800 2.46 -16.84 15.67
C PRO A 800 1.76 -15.70 16.44
N GLN A 801 1.08 -16.02 17.54
CA GLN A 801 0.60 -15.05 18.55
C GLN A 801 1.17 -15.44 19.93
N ALA A 802 1.17 -14.50 20.86
CA ALA A 802 1.58 -14.71 22.24
C ALA A 802 0.70 -15.76 22.93
N LYS A 803 1.23 -16.31 24.02
CA LYS A 803 0.47 -17.29 24.81
C LYS A 803 -0.81 -16.66 25.37
N ILE A 804 -1.90 -17.41 25.35
CA ILE A 804 -3.18 -16.98 25.91
C ILE A 804 -3.27 -17.34 27.41
N PRO A 805 -3.91 -16.49 28.24
CA PRO A 805 -4.06 -16.78 29.66
C PRO A 805 -5.00 -17.96 29.89
N ILE A 806 -4.76 -18.69 30.99
CA ILE A 806 -5.57 -19.81 31.43
C ILE A 806 -6.18 -19.51 32.80
N SER A 807 -7.49 -19.69 32.92
CA SER A 807 -8.24 -19.38 34.14
C SER A 807 -8.69 -20.68 34.82
N ASN A 808 -8.61 -20.75 36.16
CA ASN A 808 -9.14 -21.85 36.95
C ASN A 808 -10.30 -21.37 37.83
N THR A 809 -11.49 -21.92 37.63
CA THR A 809 -12.63 -21.70 38.52
C THR A 809 -13.06 -23.04 39.12
N SER A 810 -12.90 -23.18 40.43
CA SER A 810 -13.35 -24.36 41.20
C SER A 810 -12.88 -25.71 40.65
N GLY A 811 -11.64 -25.78 40.13
CA GLY A 811 -11.07 -27.03 39.60
C GLY A 811 -11.29 -27.23 38.10
N VAL A 812 -11.90 -26.26 37.40
CA VAL A 812 -12.10 -26.29 35.95
C VAL A 812 -11.21 -25.23 35.30
N LEU A 813 -10.28 -25.68 34.47
CA LEU A 813 -9.49 -24.82 33.59
C LEU A 813 -10.34 -24.35 32.42
N SER A 814 -10.17 -23.10 32.03
CA SER A 814 -10.79 -22.52 30.83
C SER A 814 -9.84 -21.54 30.15
N VAL A 815 -9.97 -21.43 28.83
CA VAL A 815 -9.25 -20.44 28.01
C VAL A 815 -10.22 -19.67 27.11
N ASP A 816 -9.93 -18.41 26.87
CA ASP A 816 -10.61 -17.62 25.85
C ASP A 816 -9.73 -17.53 24.60
N ALA A 817 -9.97 -18.45 23.65
CA ALA A 817 -9.30 -18.44 22.36
C ALA A 817 -9.98 -17.51 21.34
N GLY A 818 -11.09 -16.85 21.69
CA GLY A 818 -11.90 -16.06 20.78
C GLY A 818 -12.46 -16.84 19.59
N GLY A 819 -13.03 -16.12 18.63
CA GLY A 819 -13.59 -16.66 17.40
C GLY A 819 -14.90 -17.41 17.61
N THR A 820 -15.40 -18.04 16.55
CA THR A 820 -16.56 -18.90 16.61
C THR A 820 -16.20 -20.17 17.35
N LEU A 821 -16.82 -20.39 18.53
CA LEU A 821 -16.48 -21.53 19.38
C LEU A 821 -16.55 -22.87 18.65
N ALA A 822 -17.54 -23.07 17.76
CA ALA A 822 -17.70 -24.29 16.97
C ALA A 822 -16.53 -24.58 16.00
N ASN A 823 -15.76 -23.55 15.62
CA ASN A 823 -14.59 -23.67 14.76
C ASN A 823 -13.31 -24.01 15.54
N ASN A 824 -13.34 -23.96 16.88
CA ASN A 824 -12.18 -24.19 17.73
C ASN A 824 -12.11 -25.64 18.21
N THR A 825 -10.91 -26.23 18.13
CA THR A 825 -10.57 -27.53 18.73
C THR A 825 -9.46 -27.35 19.76
N TYR A 826 -9.73 -27.77 21.00
CA TYR A 826 -8.86 -27.61 22.17
C TYR A 826 -8.17 -28.93 22.53
N TYR A 827 -6.85 -28.94 22.46
CA TYR A 827 -6.00 -30.08 22.81
C TYR A 827 -5.37 -29.83 24.18
N TRP A 828 -5.93 -30.45 25.21
CA TRP A 828 -5.46 -30.32 26.60
C TRP A 828 -4.32 -31.29 26.87
N LEU A 829 -3.20 -30.76 27.31
CA LEU A 829 -2.00 -31.51 27.67
C LEU A 829 -1.74 -31.43 29.17
N LYS A 830 -1.29 -32.55 29.74
CA LYS A 830 -0.76 -32.66 31.10
C LYS A 830 0.68 -33.17 31.03
N ASN A 831 1.62 -32.42 31.61
CA ASN A 831 3.06 -32.71 31.56
C ASN A 831 3.58 -32.95 30.13
N GLY A 832 3.02 -32.23 29.14
CA GLY A 832 3.36 -32.37 27.73
C GLY A 832 2.67 -33.52 26.98
N VAL A 833 1.86 -34.34 27.66
CA VAL A 833 1.11 -35.45 27.04
C VAL A 833 -0.34 -35.05 26.83
N LEU A 834 -0.89 -35.28 25.64
CA LEU A 834 -2.31 -35.05 25.34
C LEU A 834 -3.20 -35.91 26.27
N VAL A 835 -4.09 -35.27 27.02
CA VAL A 835 -5.04 -35.94 27.93
C VAL A 835 -6.49 -35.84 27.47
N GLN A 836 -6.86 -34.80 26.71
CA GLN A 836 -8.22 -34.63 26.19
C GLN A 836 -8.25 -33.73 24.95
N THR A 837 -9.15 -34.02 24.01
CA THR A 837 -9.45 -33.17 22.85
C THR A 837 -10.92 -32.79 22.88
N ASN A 838 -11.22 -31.50 22.82
CA ASN A 838 -12.58 -30.96 22.89
C ASN A 838 -12.87 -30.09 21.66
N ALA A 839 -13.88 -30.41 20.87
CA ALA A 839 -14.40 -29.53 19.83
C ALA A 839 -15.46 -28.60 20.43
N GLY A 840 -15.31 -27.29 20.27
CA GLY A 840 -16.27 -26.30 20.75
C GLY A 840 -16.49 -26.23 22.26
N ASN A 841 -15.60 -26.81 23.06
CA ASN A 841 -15.63 -26.72 24.52
C ASN A 841 -14.26 -26.27 25.04
N ASN A 842 -14.24 -25.05 25.59
CA ASN A 842 -13.04 -24.36 26.06
C ASN A 842 -12.67 -24.68 27.51
N SER A 843 -13.32 -25.65 28.14
CA SER A 843 -13.15 -26.00 29.55
C SER A 843 -12.60 -27.42 29.74
N PHE A 844 -11.86 -27.64 30.82
CA PHE A 844 -11.29 -28.93 31.21
C PHE A 844 -11.22 -29.09 32.73
N ALA A 845 -11.75 -30.20 33.25
CA ALA A 845 -11.70 -30.49 34.69
C ALA A 845 -10.32 -31.03 35.07
N LEU A 846 -9.70 -30.45 36.09
CA LEU A 846 -8.38 -30.85 36.59
C LEU A 846 -8.41 -32.30 37.11
N THR A 847 -7.39 -33.08 36.75
CA THR A 847 -7.29 -34.50 37.12
C THR A 847 -5.90 -34.81 37.69
N GLY A 848 -5.75 -34.52 38.97
CA GLY A 848 -4.52 -34.78 39.72
C GLY A 848 -3.34 -33.86 39.38
N THR A 849 -2.30 -33.92 40.20
CA THR A 849 -1.11 -33.05 40.13
C THR A 849 -0.39 -33.11 38.78
N GLY A 850 0.02 -31.95 38.25
CA GLY A 850 0.79 -31.81 37.00
C GLY A 850 0.70 -30.40 36.40
N THR A 851 1.47 -30.16 35.34
CA THR A 851 1.44 -28.93 34.55
C THR A 851 0.49 -29.09 33.37
N TYR A 852 -0.51 -28.22 33.29
CA TYR A 852 -1.54 -28.22 32.25
C TYR A 852 -1.29 -27.11 31.22
N ARG A 853 -1.53 -27.41 29.96
CA ARG A 853 -1.47 -26.48 28.83
C ARG A 853 -2.56 -26.86 27.83
N VAL A 854 -3.09 -25.90 27.08
CA VAL A 854 -3.95 -26.18 25.92
C VAL A 854 -3.38 -25.58 24.65
N VAL A 855 -3.46 -26.35 23.56
CA VAL A 855 -3.21 -25.87 22.20
C VAL A 855 -4.55 -25.83 21.47
N VAL A 856 -4.88 -24.68 20.90
CA VAL A 856 -6.16 -24.44 20.23
C VAL A 856 -5.93 -24.22 18.74
N PHE A 857 -6.63 -24.97 17.92
CA PHE A 857 -6.67 -24.79 16.46
C PHE A 857 -8.06 -24.30 16.05
N ASN A 858 -8.10 -23.44 15.03
CA ASN A 858 -9.33 -22.95 14.43
C ASN A 858 -9.43 -23.42 12.97
N SER A 859 -10.59 -23.90 12.55
CA SER A 859 -10.80 -24.45 11.20
C SER A 859 -10.71 -23.40 10.08
N ILE A 860 -10.91 -22.11 10.39
CA ILE A 860 -10.82 -20.99 9.44
C ILE A 860 -9.40 -20.39 9.46
N ALA A 861 -8.92 -19.98 10.64
CA ALA A 861 -7.58 -19.42 10.84
C ALA A 861 -6.51 -20.53 10.93
N SER A 862 -6.44 -21.36 9.88
CA SER A 862 -5.73 -22.64 9.89
C SER A 862 -4.20 -22.55 10.07
N GLN A 863 -3.58 -21.39 9.83
CA GLN A 863 -2.13 -21.19 10.03
C GLN A 863 -1.78 -20.75 11.46
N LEU A 864 -2.76 -20.47 12.31
CA LEU A 864 -2.55 -20.05 13.70
C LEU A 864 -2.93 -21.16 14.67
N SER A 865 -1.98 -21.52 15.53
CA SER A 865 -2.23 -22.28 16.75
C SER A 865 -2.05 -21.35 17.96
N LEU A 866 -3.09 -21.26 18.79
CA LEU A 866 -3.00 -20.53 20.06
C LEU A 866 -2.55 -21.50 21.15
N VAL A 867 -1.53 -21.11 21.90
CA VAL A 867 -0.98 -21.93 22.99
C VAL A 867 -1.23 -21.20 24.30
N SER A 868 -1.76 -21.87 25.31
CA SER A 868 -1.92 -21.25 26.62
C SER A 868 -0.59 -21.09 27.36
N GLU A 869 -0.60 -20.23 28.37
CA GLU A 869 0.37 -20.30 29.47
C GLU A 869 0.31 -21.67 30.17
N ASP A 870 1.39 -22.02 30.87
CA ASP A 870 1.46 -23.26 31.64
C ASP A 870 0.78 -23.06 33.00
N TYR A 871 -0.19 -23.92 33.33
CA TYR A 871 -0.87 -23.93 34.62
C TYR A 871 -0.41 -25.10 35.48
N VAL A 872 0.33 -24.85 36.55
CA VAL A 872 0.79 -25.90 37.48
C VAL A 872 -0.28 -26.16 38.53
N TYR A 873 -0.84 -27.37 38.54
CA TYR A 873 -1.80 -27.82 39.54
C TYR A 873 -1.17 -28.86 40.47
N THR A 874 -1.32 -28.68 41.77
CA THR A 874 -0.85 -29.59 42.83
C THR A 874 -2.03 -29.96 43.73
N ASP A 875 -2.23 -31.27 43.99
CA ASP A 875 -3.31 -31.78 44.86
C ASP A 875 -3.01 -31.61 46.36
N ALA A 876 -1.81 -31.13 46.71
CA ALA A 876 -1.45 -30.89 48.09
C ALA A 876 -2.25 -29.69 48.62
N LEU A 877 -3.11 -29.93 49.60
CA LEU A 877 -3.76 -28.86 50.36
C LEU A 877 -2.65 -27.98 50.99
N PRO A 878 -2.72 -26.65 50.85
CA PRO A 878 -1.74 -25.76 51.47
C PRO A 878 -1.73 -26.00 52.98
N VAL A 879 -0.53 -26.14 53.55
CA VAL A 879 -0.38 -26.22 55.00
C VAL A 879 -0.82 -24.87 55.57
N LYS A 880 -1.79 -24.86 56.48
CA LYS A 880 -2.28 -23.62 57.10
C LYS A 880 -1.65 -23.45 58.47
N LEU A 881 -1.18 -22.23 58.73
CA LEU A 881 -0.71 -21.81 60.04
C LEU A 881 -1.92 -21.58 60.96
N VAL A 882 -2.04 -22.38 62.02
CA VAL A 882 -3.25 -22.44 62.85
C VAL A 882 -3.18 -21.45 64.00
N ASN A 883 -2.05 -21.44 64.70
CA ASN A 883 -1.86 -20.60 65.87
C ASN A 883 -0.45 -20.03 65.83
N PHE A 884 -0.31 -18.72 66.02
CA PHE A 884 0.97 -18.04 66.21
C PHE A 884 0.84 -17.13 67.42
N THR A 885 1.80 -17.23 68.33
CA THR A 885 1.87 -16.47 69.57
C THR A 885 3.31 -16.09 69.88
N ALA A 886 3.51 -14.96 70.53
CA ALA A 886 4.81 -14.52 71.01
C ALA A 886 4.64 -13.94 72.43
N VAL A 887 5.55 -14.27 73.34
CA VAL A 887 5.51 -13.83 74.75
C VAL A 887 6.88 -13.28 75.15
N ALA A 888 6.89 -12.10 75.76
CA ALA A 888 8.10 -11.50 76.32
C ALA A 888 8.56 -12.27 77.56
N LYS A 889 9.86 -12.52 77.65
CA LYS A 889 10.59 -13.01 78.83
C LYS A 889 11.68 -12.00 79.20
N GLU A 890 12.21 -12.14 80.41
CA GLU A 890 13.13 -11.16 81.04
C GLU A 890 14.30 -10.72 80.13
N PHE A 891 14.83 -11.61 79.28
CA PHE A 891 15.93 -11.32 78.35
C PHE A 891 15.71 -11.86 76.93
N SER A 892 14.49 -12.30 76.57
CA SER A 892 14.20 -12.87 75.25
C SER A 892 12.71 -12.86 74.92
N ASN A 893 12.34 -12.98 73.64
CA ASN A 893 10.97 -13.21 73.22
C ASN A 893 10.80 -14.66 72.74
N LEU A 894 9.83 -15.39 73.31
CA LEU A 894 9.53 -16.77 72.93
C LEU A 894 8.35 -16.80 71.96
N LEU A 895 8.60 -17.28 70.73
CA LEU A 895 7.62 -17.46 69.68
C LEU A 895 7.17 -18.92 69.65
N LYS A 896 5.87 -19.17 69.49
CA LYS A 896 5.28 -20.51 69.34
C LYS A 896 4.22 -20.55 68.26
N TRP A 897 4.23 -21.59 67.43
CA TRP A 897 3.21 -21.79 66.40
C TRP A 897 2.87 -23.26 66.14
N SER A 898 1.75 -23.49 65.45
CA SER A 898 1.31 -24.81 64.99
C SER A 898 0.74 -24.76 63.56
N THR A 899 0.76 -25.90 62.87
CA THR A 899 0.21 -26.05 61.51
C THR A 899 -0.85 -27.14 61.44
N THR A 900 -1.69 -27.11 60.40
CA THR A 900 -2.71 -28.14 60.15
C THR A 900 -2.13 -29.47 59.65
N SER A 901 -0.92 -29.46 59.07
CA SER A 901 -0.18 -30.61 58.56
C SER A 901 1.31 -30.27 58.41
N GLU A 902 2.17 -31.28 58.35
CA GLU A 902 3.62 -31.14 58.09
C GLU A 902 4.05 -31.76 56.75
N SER A 903 3.13 -32.45 56.06
CA SER A 903 3.44 -33.29 54.89
C SER A 903 3.96 -32.53 53.66
N ASN A 904 3.73 -31.22 53.57
CA ASN A 904 4.17 -30.37 52.45
C ASN A 904 4.99 -29.13 52.90
N ASN A 905 5.41 -29.07 54.17
CA ASN A 905 6.07 -27.89 54.74
C ASN A 905 7.60 -27.98 54.61
N ALA A 906 8.21 -27.07 53.87
CA ALA A 906 9.67 -27.00 53.72
C ALA A 906 10.35 -26.30 54.92
N GLY A 907 9.64 -25.40 55.61
CA GLY A 907 10.12 -24.73 56.81
C GLY A 907 9.49 -23.35 57.02
N PHE A 908 10.00 -22.63 58.03
CA PHE A 908 9.52 -21.31 58.41
C PHE A 908 10.68 -20.32 58.47
N ASP A 909 10.55 -19.20 57.77
CA ASP A 909 11.36 -18.01 58.06
C ASP A 909 10.71 -17.26 59.22
N ILE A 910 11.49 -17.03 60.27
CA ILE A 910 11.09 -16.20 61.41
C ILE A 910 11.58 -14.79 61.12
N GLU A 911 10.64 -13.86 60.99
CA GLU A 911 10.95 -12.48 60.63
C GLU A 911 10.52 -11.50 61.74
N ARG A 912 11.32 -10.46 61.92
CA ARG A 912 11.13 -9.41 62.92
C ARG A 912 11.15 -8.03 62.26
N SER A 913 10.39 -7.10 62.81
CA SER A 913 10.34 -5.70 62.39
C SER A 913 10.24 -4.77 63.59
N SER A 914 10.88 -3.60 63.54
CA SER A 914 10.72 -2.54 64.53
C SER A 914 9.51 -1.63 64.27
N ASP A 915 9.01 -1.60 63.03
CA ASP A 915 7.96 -0.68 62.57
C ASP A 915 6.69 -1.38 62.04
N GLY A 916 6.72 -2.72 61.95
CA GLY A 916 5.63 -3.55 61.46
C GLY A 916 5.45 -3.51 59.94
N LYS A 917 6.35 -2.84 59.21
CA LYS A 917 6.31 -2.70 57.74
C LYS A 917 7.44 -3.47 57.07
N TYR A 918 8.67 -3.27 57.55
CA TYR A 918 9.85 -3.90 56.98
C TYR A 918 10.34 -5.01 57.89
N PHE A 919 10.23 -6.25 57.41
CA PHE A 919 10.58 -7.44 58.17
C PHE A 919 11.93 -7.99 57.70
N GLU A 920 12.84 -8.20 58.64
CA GLU A 920 14.11 -8.89 58.45
C GLU A 920 14.02 -10.32 58.95
N LYS A 921 14.66 -11.27 58.25
CA LYS A 921 14.73 -12.67 58.67
C LYS A 921 15.76 -12.82 59.80
N ILE A 922 15.29 -13.24 60.97
CA ILE A 922 16.13 -13.45 62.17
C ILE A 922 16.40 -14.94 62.45
N GLY A 923 15.68 -15.84 61.79
CA GLY A 923 15.87 -17.27 61.94
C GLY A 923 15.20 -18.10 60.85
N PHE A 924 15.58 -19.37 60.76
CA PHE A 924 14.94 -20.38 59.94
C PHE A 924 14.74 -21.65 60.76
N MET A 925 13.58 -22.28 60.62
CA MET A 925 13.31 -23.60 61.18
C MET A 925 12.87 -24.52 60.05
N ASP A 926 13.54 -25.66 59.89
CA ASP A 926 13.14 -26.62 58.88
C ASP A 926 11.78 -27.26 59.25
N GLY A 927 11.06 -27.75 58.24
CA GLY A 927 9.80 -28.45 58.44
C GLY A 927 9.96 -29.86 59.03
N LYS A 928 11.17 -30.28 59.45
CA LYS A 928 11.51 -31.66 59.88
C LYS A 928 11.88 -31.77 61.37
N GLY A 929 11.53 -30.78 62.19
CA GLY A 929 11.91 -30.71 63.61
C GLY A 929 11.58 -31.97 64.44
N ASP A 930 12.43 -32.27 65.43
CA ASP A 930 12.49 -33.47 66.29
C ASP A 930 11.29 -33.70 67.25
N SER A 931 10.05 -33.64 66.77
CA SER A 931 8.85 -34.04 67.54
C SER A 931 7.81 -34.66 66.62
N LYS A 932 7.93 -35.97 66.37
CA LYS A 932 6.99 -36.74 65.53
C LYS A 932 5.57 -36.91 66.12
N THR A 933 5.18 -36.16 67.16
CA THR A 933 3.88 -36.38 67.83
C THR A 933 3.08 -35.15 68.20
N LEU A 934 3.61 -33.92 68.08
CA LEU A 934 2.84 -32.71 68.41
C LEU A 934 3.25 -31.56 67.48
N GLN A 935 2.34 -31.20 66.57
CA GLN A 935 2.39 -30.15 65.54
C GLN A 935 2.65 -28.73 66.12
N SER A 936 3.71 -28.54 66.90
CA SER A 936 4.01 -27.30 67.63
C SER A 936 5.49 -26.97 67.57
N TYR A 937 5.80 -25.78 67.10
CA TYR A 937 7.14 -25.24 66.92
C TYR A 937 7.40 -24.11 67.90
N GLN A 938 8.67 -23.91 68.29
CA GLN A 938 9.07 -22.80 69.15
C GLN A 938 10.44 -22.22 68.79
N PHE A 939 10.57 -20.90 68.84
CA PHE A 939 11.81 -20.16 68.56
C PHE A 939 12.01 -19.05 69.60
N SER A 940 13.23 -18.87 70.10
CA SER A 940 13.55 -17.79 71.06
C SER A 940 14.41 -16.72 70.39
N ASP A 941 13.89 -15.49 70.31
CA ASP A 941 14.68 -14.30 69.97
C ASP A 941 15.39 -13.79 71.24
N ASN A 942 16.69 -14.09 71.34
CA ASN A 942 17.52 -13.74 72.51
C ASN A 942 18.09 -12.31 72.46
N ASN A 943 17.71 -11.49 71.47
CA ASN A 943 18.10 -10.09 71.41
C ASN A 943 16.92 -9.21 70.91
N PRO A 944 15.81 -9.16 71.66
CA PRO A 944 14.61 -8.44 71.24
C PRO A 944 14.78 -6.91 71.36
N LEU A 945 14.21 -6.13 70.44
CA LEU A 945 14.10 -4.67 70.55
C LEU A 945 13.01 -4.28 71.58
N PRO A 946 12.93 -3.00 72.03
CA PRO A 946 11.89 -2.57 73.00
C PRO A 946 10.45 -2.78 72.51
N ILE A 947 10.23 -2.62 71.20
CA ILE A 947 8.97 -2.98 70.52
C ILE A 947 9.36 -3.84 69.31
N ASN A 948 8.80 -5.06 69.22
CA ASN A 948 9.02 -5.94 68.08
C ASN A 948 7.70 -6.37 67.48
N TYR A 949 7.64 -6.41 66.16
CA TYR A 949 6.62 -7.09 65.40
C TYR A 949 7.24 -8.37 64.84
N TYR A 950 6.60 -9.52 65.08
CA TYR A 950 7.03 -10.79 64.53
C TYR A 950 6.01 -11.31 63.53
N ARG A 951 6.49 -11.97 62.49
CA ARG A 951 5.68 -12.82 61.61
C ARG A 951 6.47 -14.05 61.19
N LEU A 952 5.75 -15.08 60.80
CA LEU A 952 6.30 -16.27 60.19
C LEU A 952 5.97 -16.26 58.71
N LYS A 953 6.94 -16.59 57.87
CA LYS A 953 6.70 -16.97 56.48
C LYS A 953 6.87 -18.47 56.38
N GLN A 954 5.76 -19.19 56.30
CA GLN A 954 5.77 -20.62 56.05
C GLN A 954 6.07 -20.84 54.56
N ILE A 955 6.99 -21.74 54.25
CA ILE A 955 7.37 -22.08 52.88
C ILE A 955 7.04 -23.54 52.64
N ASP A 956 6.27 -23.82 51.60
CA ASP A 956 5.94 -25.17 51.17
C ASP A 956 7.04 -25.72 50.22
N TYR A 957 7.14 -27.05 50.07
CA TYR A 957 8.14 -27.67 49.18
C TYR A 957 7.97 -27.28 47.70
N ASP A 958 6.80 -26.76 47.31
CA ASP A 958 6.52 -26.25 45.96
C ASP A 958 6.85 -24.75 45.78
N GLY A 959 7.40 -24.09 46.81
CA GLY A 959 7.82 -22.69 46.79
C GLY A 959 6.70 -21.68 47.07
N ARG A 960 5.46 -22.13 47.26
CA ARG A 960 4.40 -21.27 47.79
C ARG A 960 4.71 -20.91 49.24
N PHE A 961 4.25 -19.74 49.66
CA PHE A 961 4.37 -19.32 51.05
C PHE A 961 3.11 -18.61 51.50
N ASP A 962 2.86 -18.67 52.80
CA ASP A 962 1.86 -17.87 53.47
C ASP A 962 2.48 -17.20 54.70
N PHE A 963 1.94 -16.04 55.05
CA PHE A 963 2.40 -15.31 56.23
C PHE A 963 1.43 -15.54 57.39
N SER A 964 1.99 -15.72 58.59
CA SER A 964 1.19 -15.57 59.80
C SER A 964 0.67 -14.14 59.91
N ARG A 965 -0.34 -13.94 60.77
CA ARG A 965 -0.61 -12.60 61.31
C ARG A 965 0.67 -12.01 61.92
N ILE A 966 0.78 -10.69 61.89
CA ILE A 966 1.83 -9.96 62.59
C ILE A 966 1.46 -9.89 64.07
N ILE A 967 2.41 -10.21 64.95
CA ILE A 967 2.23 -10.11 66.41
C ILE A 967 3.19 -9.06 66.93
N GLN A 968 2.64 -8.02 67.53
CA GLN A 968 3.42 -7.05 68.28
C GLN A 968 3.68 -7.58 69.69
N VAL A 969 4.94 -7.56 70.10
CA VAL A 969 5.38 -7.73 71.47
C VAL A 969 6.02 -6.40 71.88
N ALA A 970 5.26 -5.60 72.62
CA ALA A 970 5.74 -4.35 73.21
C ALA A 970 6.08 -4.63 74.69
N SER A 971 7.22 -4.13 75.16
CA SER A 971 7.35 -3.88 76.60
C SER A 971 6.29 -2.85 76.98
N ASP A 972 5.36 -3.24 77.84
CA ASP A 972 4.19 -2.48 78.32
C ASP A 972 4.28 -0.96 78.09
N SER A 973 3.50 -0.41 77.15
CA SER A 973 3.10 1.00 77.18
C SER A 973 1.89 1.31 76.28
N GLU A 974 1.01 2.15 76.83
CA GLU A 974 -0.36 2.47 76.45
C GLU A 974 -0.46 3.42 75.22
N GLY A 975 -1.34 3.17 74.24
CA GLY A 975 -1.60 4.12 73.14
C GLY A 975 -2.76 3.79 72.19
N LEU A 976 -3.44 4.83 71.68
CA LEU A 976 -4.58 4.81 70.75
C LEU A 976 -4.32 3.93 69.51
N SER A 977 -5.19 2.96 69.28
CA SER A 977 -5.12 2.05 68.14
C SER A 977 -6.22 2.36 67.12
N VAL A 978 -5.85 2.48 65.84
CA VAL A 978 -6.78 2.79 64.74
C VAL A 978 -6.63 1.78 63.62
N PHE A 979 -7.72 1.10 63.30
CA PHE A 979 -7.77 0.01 62.34
C PHE A 979 -8.67 0.39 61.15
N PRO A 980 -8.12 0.66 59.96
CA PRO A 980 -8.93 0.93 58.77
C PRO A 980 -9.57 -0.35 58.20
N ASN A 981 -10.82 -0.24 57.72
CA ASN A 981 -11.50 -1.26 56.91
C ASN A 981 -11.90 -0.65 55.55
N PRO A 982 -11.02 -0.76 54.53
CA PRO A 982 -11.18 -0.08 53.24
C PRO A 982 -12.39 -0.54 52.43
N VAL A 983 -12.88 -1.77 52.64
CA VAL A 983 -14.03 -2.31 51.88
C VAL A 983 -15.36 -1.65 52.29
N LYS A 984 -15.39 -1.01 53.47
CA LYS A 984 -16.60 -0.39 54.04
C LYS A 984 -16.43 1.11 54.35
N ASP A 985 -15.30 1.71 53.96
CA ASP A 985 -14.94 3.11 54.24
C ASP A 985 -15.06 3.52 55.71
N VAL A 986 -14.68 2.64 56.64
CA VAL A 986 -14.74 2.90 58.08
C VAL A 986 -13.41 2.67 58.79
N LEU A 987 -13.17 3.44 59.85
CA LEU A 987 -12.08 3.26 60.80
C LEU A 987 -12.64 2.72 62.12
N THR A 988 -12.03 1.67 62.67
CA THR A 988 -12.30 1.24 64.05
C THR A 988 -11.23 1.81 64.97
N VAL A 989 -11.64 2.63 65.93
CA VAL A 989 -10.76 3.31 66.87
C VAL A 989 -10.94 2.66 68.23
N GLU A 990 -9.83 2.35 68.90
CA GLU A 990 -9.79 1.74 70.23
C GLU A 990 -8.79 2.51 71.10
N SER A 991 -9.26 3.01 72.25
CA SER A 991 -8.46 3.80 73.18
C SER A 991 -8.78 3.42 74.62
N SER A 992 -7.78 3.50 75.49
CA SER A 992 -7.96 3.47 76.94
C SER A 992 -8.55 4.77 77.50
N ALA A 993 -8.58 5.87 76.72
CA ALA A 993 -9.20 7.12 77.12
C ALA A 993 -10.73 7.03 77.04
N SER A 994 -11.42 7.26 78.16
CA SER A 994 -12.88 7.24 78.26
C SER A 994 -13.45 8.66 78.43
N ASN A 995 -14.64 8.91 77.87
CA ASN A 995 -15.38 10.20 77.91
C ASN A 995 -14.77 11.38 77.14
N GLU A 996 -14.04 11.13 76.05
CA GLU A 996 -13.53 12.17 75.12
C GLU A 996 -14.18 12.02 73.74
N ASP A 997 -14.06 13.01 72.85
CA ASP A 997 -14.49 12.84 71.44
C ASP A 997 -13.37 12.26 70.58
N ILE A 998 -13.72 11.41 69.60
CA ILE A 998 -12.89 11.20 68.40
C ILE A 998 -12.93 12.48 67.56
N ARG A 999 -11.76 13.02 67.22
CA ARG A 999 -11.60 14.16 66.32
C ARG A 999 -10.69 13.84 65.15
N ILE A 1000 -11.07 14.25 63.93
CA ILE A 1000 -10.26 14.08 62.70
C ILE A 1000 -9.89 15.45 62.15
N TYR A 1001 -8.60 15.66 61.88
CA TYR A 1001 -8.04 16.89 61.32
C TYR A 1001 -7.34 16.62 59.99
N ASN A 1002 -7.37 17.60 59.07
CA ASN A 1002 -6.45 17.61 57.93
C ASN A 1002 -5.05 18.10 58.33
N LEU A 1003 -4.06 17.97 57.45
CA LEU A 1003 -2.67 18.40 57.71
C LEU A 1003 -2.51 19.92 57.95
N LYS A 1004 -3.51 20.75 57.60
CA LYS A 1004 -3.52 22.18 57.92
C LYS A 1004 -4.09 22.48 59.31
N GLY A 1005 -4.46 21.44 60.07
CA GLY A 1005 -5.00 21.54 61.43
C GLY A 1005 -6.50 21.89 61.49
N GLN A 1006 -7.23 21.90 60.37
CA GLN A 1006 -8.68 22.10 60.40
C GLN A 1006 -9.39 20.82 60.86
N LEU A 1007 -10.29 20.97 61.83
CA LEU A 1007 -11.16 19.90 62.31
C LEU A 1007 -12.23 19.59 61.26
N LEU A 1008 -12.28 18.34 60.81
CA LEU A 1008 -13.23 17.85 59.81
C LEU A 1008 -14.37 17.06 60.43
N LEU A 1009 -14.13 16.36 61.54
CA LEU A 1009 -15.14 15.54 62.22
C LEU A 1009 -14.86 15.48 63.73
N SER A 1010 -15.89 15.58 64.57
CA SER A 1010 -15.85 15.35 66.03
C SER A 1010 -17.04 14.51 66.45
N LYS A 1011 -16.82 13.44 67.21
CA LYS A 1011 -17.88 12.54 67.67
C LYS A 1011 -17.59 11.96 69.06
N PRO A 1012 -18.58 11.87 69.97
CA PRO A 1012 -18.37 11.28 71.30
C PRO A 1012 -17.89 9.84 71.24
N PHE A 1013 -16.88 9.51 72.07
CA PHE A 1013 -16.21 8.20 72.10
C PHE A 1013 -16.45 7.43 73.39
N SER A 1014 -16.67 6.12 73.25
CA SER A 1014 -16.76 5.18 74.37
C SER A 1014 -15.99 3.88 74.08
N GLY A 1015 -14.70 3.85 74.43
CA GLY A 1015 -13.87 2.64 74.43
C GLY A 1015 -13.43 2.15 73.03
N LYS A 1016 -14.32 1.48 72.29
CA LYS A 1016 -14.06 1.00 70.93
C LYS A 1016 -15.22 1.38 70.03
N GLN A 1017 -14.95 2.15 68.98
CA GLN A 1017 -16.01 2.70 68.13
C GLN A 1017 -15.58 2.78 66.68
N THR A 1018 -16.55 2.64 65.78
CA THR A 1018 -16.34 2.75 64.34
C THR A 1018 -16.76 4.14 63.84
N VAL A 1019 -15.94 4.75 63.00
CA VAL A 1019 -16.15 6.08 62.40
C VAL A 1019 -16.14 5.94 60.88
N GLN A 1020 -17.15 6.53 60.21
CA GLN A 1020 -17.22 6.61 58.75
C GLN A 1020 -16.20 7.62 58.23
N ALA A 1021 -15.39 7.21 57.26
CA ALA A 1021 -14.39 8.04 56.59
C ALA A 1021 -14.80 8.39 55.14
N SER A 1022 -15.93 7.86 54.67
CA SER A 1022 -16.51 8.17 53.36
C SER A 1022 -16.78 9.68 53.22
N GLY A 1023 -16.30 10.27 52.11
CA GLY A 1023 -16.43 11.69 51.80
C GLY A 1023 -15.20 12.57 52.13
N LEU A 1024 -14.15 12.01 52.76
CA LEU A 1024 -12.85 12.68 52.87
C LEU A 1024 -12.08 12.59 51.54
N PRO A 1025 -11.55 13.68 50.98
CA PRO A 1025 -10.72 13.61 49.78
C PRO A 1025 -9.41 12.85 50.05
N PRO A 1026 -8.77 12.27 49.02
CA PRO A 1026 -7.49 11.58 49.18
C PRO A 1026 -6.43 12.48 49.86
N GLY A 1027 -5.77 11.96 50.88
CA GLY A 1027 -4.83 12.71 51.71
C GLY A 1027 -4.52 12.05 53.06
N ILE A 1028 -3.58 12.65 53.80
CA ILE A 1028 -3.20 12.21 55.14
C ILE A 1028 -4.00 12.99 56.18
N TYR A 1029 -4.54 12.28 57.18
CA TYR A 1029 -5.36 12.83 58.24
C TYR A 1029 -4.82 12.42 59.61
N MET A 1030 -5.12 13.23 60.63
CA MET A 1030 -4.80 12.93 62.03
C MET A 1030 -6.09 12.69 62.80
N ILE A 1031 -6.15 11.59 63.54
CA ILE A 1031 -7.27 11.23 64.40
C ILE A 1031 -6.83 11.26 65.86
N THR A 1032 -7.63 11.85 66.74
CA THR A 1032 -7.30 12.00 68.17
C THR A 1032 -8.46 11.58 69.06
N VAL A 1033 -8.15 10.99 70.21
CA VAL A 1033 -9.08 10.77 71.32
C VAL A 1033 -8.41 11.30 72.59
N GLY A 1034 -8.94 12.38 73.16
CA GLY A 1034 -8.27 13.10 74.25
C GLY A 1034 -6.88 13.60 73.85
N LYS A 1035 -5.85 13.20 74.61
CA LYS A 1035 -4.43 13.51 74.32
C LYS A 1035 -3.75 12.49 73.39
N GLN A 1036 -4.43 11.39 73.05
CA GLN A 1036 -3.85 10.36 72.20
C GLN A 1036 -4.15 10.67 70.72
N SER A 1037 -3.19 10.42 69.83
CA SER A 1037 -3.34 10.72 68.40
C SER A 1037 -2.72 9.63 67.53
N ALA A 1038 -3.33 9.35 66.37
CA ALA A 1038 -2.82 8.49 65.32
C ALA A 1038 -2.99 9.18 63.95
N ARG A 1039 -2.24 8.74 62.93
CA ARG A 1039 -2.40 9.21 61.54
C ARG A 1039 -2.98 8.09 60.68
N PHE A 1040 -3.82 8.46 59.72
CA PHE A 1040 -4.30 7.55 58.68
C PHE A 1040 -4.31 8.24 57.32
N VAL A 1041 -4.36 7.45 56.25
CA VAL A 1041 -4.34 7.94 54.87
C VAL A 1041 -5.61 7.50 54.17
N VAL A 1042 -6.19 8.38 53.36
CA VAL A 1042 -7.29 8.08 52.43
C VAL A 1042 -6.71 8.16 51.00
N GLU A 1043 -6.93 7.13 50.20
CA GLU A 1043 -6.45 7.01 48.80
C GLU A 1043 -7.67 6.98 47.84
N GLN A 1044 -7.46 7.19 46.53
CA GLN A 1044 -8.54 7.24 45.52
C GLN A 1044 -9.17 5.90 45.21
#